data_AF-A0A6J0JIF8-F1
#
_entry.id   AF-A0A6J0JIF8-F1
#
_cell.length_a   1.000
_cell.length_b   1.000
_cell.length_c   1.000
_cell.angle_alpha   90.00
_cell.angle_beta   90.00
_cell.angle_gamma   90.00
#
_symmetry.space_group_name_H-M   'P 1'
#
loop_
_entity.id
_entity.type
_entity.pdbx_description
1 polymer ?
#
loop_
_entity_poly.entity_id
_entity_poly.type
_entity_poly.pdbx_seq_one_letter_code
_entity_poly.pdbx_strand_id
1 'polypeptide(L)'
;MDQLVVCGVFNPVTHQSFTVAFVYARNCIVERRRLWNIVRTLAASSPLNQSPWLVVGDFNQVLSMEEVYSFVPAPVSLRGISDFSECLSAAGLFDLAGRGCHFTWSNKSPISPKSRKLDRALVNEEWRQRFTESNAYFDVPGCSDHSPCLVTISEAEDRRRSRFNFFTFFTTHPEYHQRLQTAWETVLIPSDPMISLCQKLKAAKFCCKSINQEFFSDIERRTKEAFEDLESIQRQMMNLPTPELFESERRARDLWLILAAAEECFFRQKSRIRWLEEGDANTAFFYKSVLANLSRNIIFYLLDGTGNRVSDIMAIKAMILDFYTLLLGTSNSLVAPLTISQIRDIHPYRCPLDLETQLIEIPSEEIIRDTVFRLPRNKAPGPDGFTAEFYTSSWELVGSDVITAVKDFFLSFNLPRQVNATVVALIPKVPGAASLTDFRPISLCNTIYKVISRILARKLQLITPAAVQGNQVGFVKGRLLCENVLLASELVANFNREGSVTRGCLQIDISKAYDNVDWRHILNTLHAFELPHRLIAWIEKCISSPHYSIAINGELCGFFPGKKGLRQGDSISSSLFIIAMDILSKKLDEAVRDGRFNPHPLCSDPLITHLSFADDMLIFFDGTESSLRGILEVLKEFELISGLALNLGKSRLFLDGNQLQPTEALASAYGLTQGSLPVRYLGVPLSPSKLKKHDYQPLIDKVLARIKSWTVKRLSFAGRLQLLQTVVYGITNFWSSVFPLPKGCLDRLEQICNAFLWSGDSASARGAKIAWRTVCTPKKSGGLGLRRLLGINQVFGLKLIWLLFSAEGSLWVAWVKRHLIGDKLFWVDDLGTNGSWVWKELLKLRHIARPFIKCSIVTGKTALFWHDDWNGFGSLLEVVGDNGPLVSGIPIDARVADESVGNLWNLSRSRHPTLMLLKACIPPTPPDFMEEGDDTFFWKTSPLDNSGRFSTSKTWKVLNPAPPPVDWYKSVWFPEKVPKHAFNMWVVYHDRLPTNDRLLAWGLSVSSVCLLCAVHDETSSHLFFSCAYSTQLWQGILSQSGLTPPPPPDFLSVRQWIHNVTQDQKLRTILDLIFQAVTYFIWRERNGRLHQSPSKTPDLIVNEILLLMRAKVAALDRKNTPQSATLITQTSISFLGTWFRFIQPG
;
A
#
# COMPACT_ATOMS: atom_id res chain seq x y z
N MET A 1 -9.12 -21.19 44.29
CA MET A 1 -8.21 -21.45 43.15
C MET A 1 -7.79 -20.14 42.54
N ASP A 2 -6.49 -19.90 42.54
CA ASP A 2 -5.86 -18.76 41.87
C ASP A 2 -6.07 -18.89 40.35
N GLN A 3 -6.34 -17.75 39.68
CA GLN A 3 -6.59 -17.69 38.22
C GLN A 3 -5.31 -17.86 37.39
N LEU A 4 -4.16 -18.06 38.06
CA LEU A 4 -2.82 -18.04 37.48
C LEU A 4 -1.87 -18.93 38.29
N VAL A 5 -1.09 -19.75 37.60
CA VAL A 5 0.05 -20.50 38.16
C VAL A 5 1.30 -20.16 37.35
N VAL A 6 2.42 -19.84 38.00
CA VAL A 6 3.68 -19.47 37.33
C VAL A 6 4.77 -20.48 37.67
N CYS A 7 5.45 -20.99 36.64
CA CYS A 7 6.48 -22.02 36.74
C CYS A 7 7.74 -21.59 35.97
N GLY A 8 8.92 -21.77 36.57
CA GLY A 8 10.19 -21.70 35.84
C GLY A 8 10.50 -23.03 35.18
N VAL A 9 10.89 -23.01 33.92
CA VAL A 9 11.27 -24.20 33.13
C VAL A 9 12.72 -24.06 32.72
N PHE A 10 13.51 -25.12 32.94
CA PHE A 10 14.90 -25.20 32.55
C PHE A 10 15.10 -26.41 31.64
N ASN A 11 15.64 -26.18 30.44
CA ASN A 11 16.03 -27.25 29.54
C ASN A 11 17.50 -27.63 29.82
N PRO A 12 17.77 -28.85 30.33
CA PRO A 12 19.13 -29.28 30.66
C PRO A 12 20.01 -29.51 29.42
N VAL A 13 19.43 -29.73 28.24
CA VAL A 13 20.17 -29.98 26.99
C VAL A 13 20.70 -28.68 26.40
N THR A 14 19.90 -27.61 26.45
CA THR A 14 20.27 -26.32 25.84
C THR A 14 20.67 -25.24 26.84
N HIS A 15 20.67 -25.58 28.14
CA HIS A 15 20.96 -24.67 29.24
C HIS A 15 20.08 -23.41 29.23
N GLN A 16 18.91 -23.46 28.60
CA GLN A 16 17.99 -22.34 28.51
C GLN A 16 16.94 -22.40 29.61
N SER A 17 16.66 -21.25 30.21
CA SER A 17 15.56 -21.09 31.17
C SER A 17 14.51 -20.12 30.63
N PHE A 18 13.25 -20.42 30.90
CA PHE A 18 12.12 -19.57 30.57
C PHE A 18 11.00 -19.74 31.60
N THR A 19 10.11 -18.76 31.70
CA THR A 19 8.99 -18.80 32.62
C THR A 19 7.69 -19.09 31.88
N VAL A 20 6.85 -19.96 32.42
CA VAL A 20 5.52 -20.29 31.88
C VAL A 20 4.45 -19.95 32.93
N ALA A 21 3.43 -19.23 32.53
CA ALA A 21 2.27 -18.92 33.35
C ALA A 21 1.01 -19.56 32.78
N PHE A 22 0.38 -20.46 33.53
CA PHE A 22 -0.87 -21.11 33.17
C PHE A 22 -2.05 -20.31 33.70
N VAL A 23 -2.96 -19.91 32.81
CA VAL A 23 -4.11 -19.05 33.11
C VAL A 23 -5.41 -19.85 33.05
N TYR A 24 -6.26 -19.63 34.04
CA TYR A 24 -7.68 -19.95 33.97
C TYR A 24 -8.49 -18.77 34.52
N ALA A 25 -8.90 -17.88 33.63
CA ALA A 25 -9.58 -16.65 33.99
C ALA A 25 -11.05 -16.91 34.38
N ARG A 26 -11.59 -16.12 35.31
CA ARG A 26 -12.99 -16.22 35.72
C ARG A 26 -13.95 -15.77 34.60
N ASN A 27 -15.20 -16.21 34.67
CA ASN A 27 -16.25 -15.82 33.72
C ASN A 27 -16.78 -14.39 33.96
N CYS A 28 -16.69 -13.89 35.20
CA CYS A 28 -17.19 -12.57 35.57
C CYS A 28 -16.17 -11.46 35.22
N ILE A 29 -16.66 -10.38 34.60
CA ILE A 29 -15.83 -9.23 34.18
C ILE A 29 -15.08 -8.61 35.36
N VAL A 30 -15.73 -8.46 36.51
CA VAL A 30 -15.13 -7.84 37.71
C VAL A 30 -14.00 -8.71 38.26
N GLU A 31 -14.20 -10.03 38.30
CA GLU A 31 -13.23 -10.98 38.84
C GLU A 31 -12.00 -11.14 37.93
N ARG A 32 -12.18 -11.02 36.60
CA ARG A 32 -11.07 -11.02 35.63
C ARG A 32 -10.13 -9.83 35.79
N ARG A 33 -10.62 -8.67 36.23
CA ARG A 33 -9.74 -7.49 36.43
C ARG A 33 -8.63 -7.74 37.43
N ARG A 34 -8.88 -8.60 38.43
CA ARG A 34 -7.85 -9.02 39.37
C ARG A 34 -6.72 -9.76 38.65
N LEU A 35 -7.05 -10.70 37.77
CA LEU A 35 -6.06 -11.38 36.92
C LEU A 35 -5.31 -10.39 36.01
N TRP A 36 -6.00 -9.45 35.37
CA TRP A 36 -5.36 -8.43 34.54
C TRP A 36 -4.36 -7.56 35.28
N ASN A 37 -4.65 -7.22 36.54
CA ASN A 37 -3.72 -6.49 37.38
C ASN A 37 -2.52 -7.35 37.77
N ILE A 38 -2.73 -8.63 38.13
CA ILE A 38 -1.66 -9.57 38.46
C ILE A 38 -0.70 -9.76 37.27
N VAL A 39 -1.23 -9.99 36.07
CA VAL A 39 -0.41 -10.13 34.84
C VAL A 39 0.42 -8.86 34.59
N ARG A 40 -0.16 -7.67 34.79
CA ARG A 40 0.57 -6.39 34.67
C ARG A 40 1.68 -6.25 35.71
N THR A 41 1.41 -6.59 36.97
CA THR A 41 2.40 -6.52 38.05
C THR A 41 3.53 -7.51 37.83
N LEU A 42 3.23 -8.74 37.39
CA LEU A 42 4.23 -9.75 37.05
C LEU A 42 5.10 -9.31 35.88
N ALA A 43 4.49 -8.77 34.82
CA ALA A 43 5.23 -8.23 33.68
C ALA A 43 6.18 -7.08 34.04
N ALA A 44 5.79 -6.26 35.04
CA ALA A 44 6.62 -5.16 35.53
C ALA A 44 7.75 -5.60 36.48
N SER A 45 7.74 -6.85 36.96
CA SER A 45 8.77 -7.36 37.86
C SER A 45 10.10 -7.57 37.10
N SER A 46 11.20 -7.16 37.74
CA SER A 46 12.56 -7.19 37.15
C SER A 46 12.96 -8.55 36.55
N PRO A 47 12.69 -9.70 37.20
CA PRO A 47 13.11 -11.00 36.68
C PRO A 47 12.35 -11.45 35.42
N LEU A 48 11.05 -11.12 35.31
CA LEU A 48 10.19 -11.52 34.19
C LEU A 48 10.30 -10.59 32.98
N ASN A 49 10.60 -9.32 33.21
CA ASN A 49 10.81 -8.36 32.12
C ASN A 49 12.11 -8.66 31.34
N GLN A 50 13.08 -9.34 31.97
CA GLN A 50 14.38 -9.68 31.37
C GLN A 50 14.53 -11.16 30.99
N SER A 51 13.50 -11.99 31.18
CA SER A 51 13.53 -13.41 30.83
C SER A 51 12.44 -13.80 29.84
N PRO A 52 12.63 -14.84 29.02
CA PRO A 52 11.57 -15.36 28.14
C PRO A 52 10.35 -15.78 28.96
N TRP A 53 9.18 -15.22 28.63
CA TRP A 53 7.92 -15.48 29.34
C TRP A 53 6.80 -15.89 28.39
N LEU A 54 6.18 -17.04 28.68
CA LEU A 54 5.00 -17.58 28.03
C LEU A 54 3.82 -17.56 29.00
N VAL A 55 2.66 -17.08 28.56
CA VAL A 55 1.40 -17.10 29.30
C VAL A 55 0.37 -17.86 28.47
N VAL A 56 -0.07 -19.03 28.92
CA VAL A 56 -0.92 -19.94 28.16
C VAL A 56 -2.14 -20.37 28.95
N GLY A 57 -3.29 -20.53 28.31
CA GLY A 57 -4.50 -21.08 28.92
C GLY A 57 -5.76 -20.37 28.49
N ASP A 58 -6.82 -20.53 29.29
CA ASP A 58 -8.16 -20.00 29.03
C ASP A 58 -8.34 -18.61 29.67
N PHE A 59 -8.52 -17.60 28.83
CA PHE A 59 -8.68 -16.21 29.27
C PHE A 59 -10.15 -15.79 29.45
N ASN A 60 -11.11 -16.64 29.07
CA ASN A 60 -12.55 -16.39 29.11
C ASN A 60 -12.98 -15.02 28.52
N GLN A 61 -12.14 -14.44 27.64
CA GLN A 61 -12.32 -13.12 27.06
C GLN A 61 -11.67 -13.05 25.67
N VAL A 62 -12.45 -12.59 24.68
CA VAL A 62 -11.99 -12.34 23.30
C VAL A 62 -11.32 -10.97 23.17
N LEU A 63 -10.48 -10.80 22.15
CA LEU A 63 -9.81 -9.55 21.77
C LEU A 63 -10.48 -8.82 20.59
N SER A 64 -11.34 -9.51 19.84
CA SER A 64 -12.10 -8.92 18.74
C SER A 64 -13.48 -9.56 18.59
N MET A 65 -14.34 -8.92 17.79
CA MET A 65 -15.65 -9.49 17.43
C MET A 65 -15.53 -10.61 16.39
N GLU A 66 -14.43 -10.66 15.63
CA GLU A 66 -14.15 -11.74 14.66
C GLU A 66 -13.89 -13.09 15.36
N GLU A 67 -13.49 -13.04 16.63
CA GLU A 67 -13.23 -14.20 17.48
C GLU A 67 -14.50 -14.75 18.15
N VAL A 68 -15.68 -14.26 17.76
CA VAL A 68 -16.98 -14.70 18.25
C VAL A 68 -17.86 -15.11 17.08
N TYR A 69 -18.31 -16.35 17.13
CA TYR A 69 -19.37 -16.85 16.28
C TYR A 69 -20.60 -17.16 17.15
N SER A 70 -21.77 -16.72 16.69
CA SER A 70 -23.05 -17.05 17.30
C SER A 70 -24.16 -16.99 16.25
N PHE A 71 -24.96 -18.05 16.15
CA PHE A 71 -26.11 -18.08 15.23
C PHE A 71 -27.12 -16.96 15.50
N VAL A 72 -27.37 -16.66 16.78
CA VAL A 72 -28.14 -15.50 17.23
C VAL A 72 -27.18 -14.46 17.83
N PRO A 73 -27.23 -13.17 17.44
CA PRO A 73 -26.33 -12.14 17.94
C PRO A 73 -26.30 -12.08 19.46
N ALA A 74 -25.22 -12.58 20.07
CA ALA A 74 -25.04 -12.52 21.52
C ALA A 74 -24.36 -11.20 21.91
N PRO A 75 -24.78 -10.52 22.98
CA PRO A 75 -24.10 -9.33 23.47
C PRO A 75 -22.69 -9.69 23.98
N VAL A 76 -21.66 -9.17 23.32
CA VAL A 76 -20.26 -9.25 23.75
C VAL A 76 -19.88 -7.94 24.40
N SER A 77 -19.25 -7.99 25.57
CA SER A 77 -18.83 -6.79 26.30
C SER A 77 -17.64 -6.13 25.61
N LEU A 78 -17.90 -5.00 24.93
CA LEU A 78 -16.85 -4.14 24.34
C LEU A 78 -15.86 -3.64 25.40
N ARG A 79 -16.33 -3.43 26.64
CA ARG A 79 -15.48 -3.05 27.77
C ARG A 79 -14.53 -4.18 28.18
N GLY A 80 -15.00 -5.43 28.16
CA GLY A 80 -14.14 -6.59 28.43
C GLY A 80 -13.02 -6.76 27.40
N ILE A 81 -13.32 -6.47 26.13
CA ILE A 81 -12.32 -6.45 25.04
C ILE A 81 -11.27 -5.35 25.29
N SER A 82 -11.69 -4.14 25.65
CA SER A 82 -10.78 -3.03 25.97
C SER A 82 -9.89 -3.36 27.17
N ASP A 83 -10.49 -3.81 28.28
CA ASP A 83 -9.77 -4.14 29.53
C ASP A 83 -8.70 -5.22 29.28
N PHE A 84 -9.00 -6.24 28.48
CA PHE A 84 -8.02 -7.29 28.13
C PHE A 84 -6.93 -6.78 27.19
N SER A 85 -7.28 -6.02 26.15
CA SER A 85 -6.31 -5.43 25.22
C SER A 85 -5.34 -4.48 25.92
N GLU A 86 -5.84 -3.66 26.86
CA GLU A 86 -5.02 -2.77 27.68
C GLU A 86 -4.07 -3.55 28.58
N CYS A 87 -4.53 -4.66 29.18
CA CYS A 87 -3.69 -5.56 29.96
C CYS A 87 -2.50 -6.09 29.16
N LEU A 88 -2.74 -6.64 27.97
CA LEU A 88 -1.68 -7.19 27.12
C LEU A 88 -0.68 -6.13 26.68
N SER A 89 -1.19 -4.95 26.30
CA SER A 89 -0.35 -3.82 25.90
C SER A 89 0.53 -3.32 27.04
N ALA A 90 -0.04 -3.20 28.26
CA ALA A 90 0.70 -2.82 29.45
C ALA A 90 1.75 -3.87 29.84
N ALA A 91 1.38 -5.16 29.79
CA ALA A 91 2.26 -6.28 30.10
C ALA A 91 3.32 -6.58 29.02
N GLY A 92 3.21 -5.96 27.83
CA GLY A 92 4.13 -6.26 26.72
C GLY A 92 3.99 -7.71 26.22
N LEU A 93 2.80 -8.28 26.32
CA LEU A 93 2.47 -9.64 25.87
C LEU A 93 1.81 -9.60 24.50
N PHE A 94 2.12 -10.60 23.68
CA PHE A 94 1.63 -10.71 22.31
C PHE A 94 1.22 -12.15 22.04
N ASP A 95 0.16 -12.38 21.26
CA ASP A 95 -0.14 -13.74 20.80
C ASP A 95 1.08 -14.35 20.10
N LEU A 96 1.50 -15.51 20.56
CA LEU A 96 2.40 -16.39 19.82
C LEU A 96 1.69 -16.79 18.53
N ALA A 97 2.45 -17.00 17.44
CA ALA A 97 1.87 -17.40 16.17
C ALA A 97 1.01 -18.67 16.40
N GLY A 98 -0.30 -18.55 16.20
CA GLY A 98 -1.27 -19.62 16.42
C GLY A 98 -1.63 -20.30 15.11
N ARG A 99 -1.61 -21.63 15.05
CA ARG A 99 -2.09 -22.46 13.93
C ARG A 99 -3.12 -23.48 14.40
N GLY A 100 -3.93 -24.02 13.49
CA GLY A 100 -5.01 -24.95 13.81
C GLY A 100 -6.37 -24.26 14.01
N CYS A 101 -7.20 -24.75 14.93
CA CYS A 101 -8.54 -24.23 15.18
C CYS A 101 -8.52 -22.75 15.57
N HIS A 102 -9.21 -21.92 14.79
CA HIS A 102 -9.32 -20.48 15.08
C HIS A 102 -10.18 -20.20 16.31
N PHE A 103 -11.34 -20.86 16.39
CA PHE A 103 -12.15 -20.89 17.60
C PHE A 103 -11.66 -22.01 18.48
N THR A 104 -11.38 -21.68 19.73
CA THR A 104 -10.81 -22.62 20.70
C THR A 104 -11.85 -23.13 21.69
N TRP A 105 -13.05 -22.56 21.71
CA TRP A 105 -14.17 -23.01 22.52
C TRP A 105 -15.47 -23.08 21.72
N SER A 106 -16.33 -24.06 21.99
CA SER A 106 -17.69 -24.16 21.46
C SER A 106 -18.68 -24.63 22.51
N ASN A 107 -19.89 -24.04 22.52
CA ASN A 107 -20.95 -24.49 23.42
C ASN A 107 -21.60 -25.83 23.02
N LYS A 108 -21.20 -26.43 21.89
CA LYS A 108 -21.73 -27.68 21.33
C LYS A 108 -23.26 -27.75 21.22
N SER A 109 -23.94 -26.60 21.19
CA SER A 109 -25.39 -26.57 21.15
C SER A 109 -25.87 -26.75 19.71
N PRO A 110 -26.75 -27.73 19.43
CA PRO A 110 -27.31 -27.92 18.09
C PRO A 110 -28.35 -26.84 17.72
N ILE A 111 -28.97 -26.19 18.72
CA ILE A 111 -30.07 -25.23 18.53
C ILE A 111 -29.57 -23.78 18.47
N SER A 112 -28.49 -23.45 19.20
CA SER A 112 -27.90 -22.11 19.21
C SER A 112 -26.37 -22.22 19.28
N PRO A 113 -25.72 -22.61 18.17
CA PRO A 113 -24.28 -22.83 18.16
C PRO A 113 -23.54 -21.51 18.40
N LYS A 114 -22.58 -21.57 19.32
CA LYS A 114 -21.67 -20.48 19.68
C LYS A 114 -20.25 -21.01 19.72
N SER A 115 -19.33 -20.27 19.13
CA SER A 115 -17.90 -20.58 19.17
C SER A 115 -17.10 -19.33 19.48
N ARG A 116 -16.04 -19.44 20.28
CA ARG A 116 -15.23 -18.31 20.74
C ARG A 116 -13.75 -18.69 20.77
N LYS A 117 -12.87 -17.69 20.63
CA LYS A 117 -11.44 -17.85 20.87
C LYS A 117 -11.08 -17.42 22.30
N LEU A 118 -11.11 -18.36 23.24
CA LEU A 118 -10.87 -18.11 24.66
C LEU A 118 -9.44 -18.52 25.07
N ASP A 119 -8.97 -19.66 24.57
CA ASP A 119 -7.61 -20.16 24.80
C ASP A 119 -6.55 -19.42 23.98
N ARG A 120 -5.44 -19.05 24.63
CA ARG A 120 -4.33 -18.32 24.01
C ARG A 120 -2.98 -18.77 24.53
N ALA A 121 -1.96 -18.56 23.71
CA ALA A 121 -0.56 -18.58 24.11
C ALA A 121 0.02 -17.19 23.81
N LEU A 122 0.42 -16.48 24.86
CA LEU A 122 0.94 -15.11 24.82
C LEU A 122 2.41 -15.11 25.22
N VAL A 123 3.24 -14.32 24.56
CA VAL A 123 4.68 -14.27 24.81
C VAL A 123 5.17 -12.84 24.96
N ASN A 124 6.19 -12.63 25.77
CA ASN A 124 6.87 -11.34 25.88
C ASN A 124 7.91 -11.15 24.76
N GLU A 125 8.59 -10.01 24.77
CA GLU A 125 9.58 -9.69 23.75
C GLU A 125 10.80 -10.61 23.78
N GLU A 126 11.31 -10.92 24.98
CA GLU A 126 12.48 -11.78 25.18
C GLU A 126 12.27 -13.19 24.62
N TRP A 127 11.06 -13.75 24.79
CA TRP A 127 10.71 -15.03 24.20
C TRP A 127 10.81 -15.03 22.68
N ARG A 128 10.34 -13.97 22.00
CA ARG A 128 10.36 -13.90 20.54
C ARG A 128 11.76 -13.71 19.96
N GLN A 129 12.67 -13.10 20.71
CA GLN A 129 14.07 -12.97 20.32
C GLN A 129 14.81 -14.29 20.48
N ARG A 130 14.56 -15.01 21.59
CA ARG A 130 15.27 -16.25 21.91
C ARG A 130 14.73 -17.48 21.17
N PHE A 131 13.41 -17.56 21.00
CA PHE A 131 12.72 -18.69 20.36
C PHE A 131 12.01 -18.23 19.09
N THR A 132 12.78 -17.82 18.08
CA THR A 132 12.26 -17.23 16.83
C THR A 132 11.37 -18.18 16.02
N GLU A 133 11.58 -19.50 16.15
CA GLU A 133 10.80 -20.55 15.49
C GLU A 133 9.70 -21.15 16.38
N SER A 134 9.43 -20.57 17.57
CA SER A 134 8.36 -21.06 18.43
C SER A 134 6.97 -20.77 17.87
N ASN A 135 6.04 -21.70 18.06
CA ASN A 135 4.67 -21.61 17.53
C ASN A 135 3.68 -22.26 18.50
N ALA A 136 2.46 -21.70 18.57
CA ALA A 136 1.32 -22.28 19.27
C ALA A 136 0.40 -23.00 18.28
N TYR A 137 -0.10 -24.16 18.66
CA TYR A 137 -0.99 -24.99 17.88
C TYR A 137 -2.25 -25.30 18.70
N PHE A 138 -3.42 -25.06 18.11
CA PHE A 138 -4.73 -25.38 18.71
C PHE A 138 -5.35 -26.53 17.92
N ASP A 139 -5.43 -27.71 18.53
CA ASP A 139 -5.92 -28.92 17.86
C ASP A 139 -7.47 -28.96 17.80
N VAL A 140 -7.98 -29.93 17.05
CA VAL A 140 -9.41 -30.23 17.02
C VAL A 140 -9.87 -30.64 18.42
N PRO A 141 -10.96 -30.06 18.95
CA PRO A 141 -11.35 -30.27 20.35
C PRO A 141 -11.88 -31.68 20.64
N GLY A 142 -12.24 -32.47 19.61
CA GLY A 142 -12.80 -33.81 19.80
C GLY A 142 -14.04 -33.81 20.70
N CYS A 143 -14.00 -34.55 21.80
CA CYS A 143 -15.08 -34.58 22.80
C CYS A 143 -15.08 -33.37 23.76
N SER A 144 -14.00 -32.60 23.83
CA SER A 144 -13.89 -31.38 24.66
C SER A 144 -14.65 -30.21 24.03
N ASP A 145 -15.17 -29.30 24.86
CA ASP A 145 -15.67 -28.00 24.41
C ASP A 145 -14.54 -27.00 24.13
N HIS A 146 -13.32 -27.29 24.60
CA HIS A 146 -12.09 -26.55 24.31
C HIS A 146 -11.11 -27.30 23.39
N SER A 147 -10.37 -26.56 22.56
CA SER A 147 -9.24 -27.03 21.75
C SER A 147 -7.97 -27.13 22.59
N PRO A 148 -7.24 -28.27 22.57
CA PRO A 148 -5.97 -28.38 23.28
C PRO A 148 -4.91 -27.49 22.62
N CYS A 149 -4.08 -26.84 23.45
CA CYS A 149 -3.01 -25.94 22.99
C CYS A 149 -1.63 -26.58 23.19
N LEU A 150 -0.86 -26.68 22.11
CA LEU A 150 0.52 -27.16 22.10
C LEU A 150 1.47 -26.02 21.69
N VAL A 151 2.45 -25.71 22.53
CA VAL A 151 3.51 -24.76 22.18
C VAL A 151 4.78 -25.55 21.83
N THR A 152 5.26 -25.39 20.60
CA THR A 152 6.49 -26.03 20.12
C THR A 152 7.63 -25.04 20.14
N ILE A 153 8.78 -25.49 20.66
CA ILE A 153 10.05 -24.77 20.65
C ILE A 153 10.99 -25.59 19.77
N SER A 154 11.27 -25.13 18.55
CA SER A 154 12.19 -25.81 17.62
C SER A 154 13.59 -25.23 17.80
N GLU A 155 14.58 -26.09 18.03
CA GLU A 155 15.99 -25.74 18.26
C GLU A 155 16.90 -26.10 17.06
N ALA A 156 16.35 -26.40 15.88
CA ALA A 156 17.14 -26.84 14.74
C ALA A 156 17.93 -25.69 14.08
N GLU A 157 19.15 -25.43 14.59
CA GLU A 157 20.21 -24.73 13.85
C GLU A 157 20.82 -25.62 12.75
N ASP A 158 19.99 -26.12 11.83
CA ASP A 158 20.57 -26.56 10.56
C ASP A 158 21.04 -25.30 9.82
N ARG A 159 22.35 -25.19 9.59
CA ARG A 159 22.93 -24.15 8.72
C ARG A 159 22.32 -24.25 7.32
N ARG A 160 21.18 -23.59 7.13
CA ARG A 160 20.46 -23.55 5.86
C ARG A 160 21.38 -22.92 4.82
N ARG A 161 21.60 -23.60 3.70
CA ARG A 161 22.31 -23.02 2.55
C ARG A 161 21.48 -21.87 1.98
N SER A 162 21.71 -20.66 2.49
CA SER A 162 20.98 -19.47 2.05
C SER A 162 21.33 -19.13 0.60
N ARG A 163 20.31 -18.84 -0.21
CA ARG A 163 20.53 -18.33 -1.56
C ARG A 163 21.30 -17.00 -1.53
N PHE A 164 22.12 -16.76 -2.54
CA PHE A 164 22.73 -15.44 -2.75
C PHE A 164 21.65 -14.41 -3.05
N ASN A 165 21.72 -13.25 -2.39
CA ASN A 165 21.00 -12.06 -2.79
C ASN A 165 21.99 -10.89 -2.75
N PHE A 166 21.93 -10.03 -3.76
CA PHE A 166 22.65 -8.77 -3.76
C PHE A 166 22.07 -7.86 -2.69
N PHE A 167 22.93 -7.30 -1.85
CA PHE A 167 22.55 -6.28 -0.88
C PHE A 167 23.12 -4.94 -1.30
N THR A 168 22.29 -3.89 -1.23
CA THR A 168 22.68 -2.56 -1.72
C THR A 168 23.90 -1.99 -1.01
N PHE A 169 24.14 -2.35 0.26
CA PHE A 169 25.31 -1.91 1.01
C PHE A 169 26.65 -2.45 0.49
N PHE A 170 26.67 -3.44 -0.42
CA PHE A 170 27.93 -3.81 -1.07
C PHE A 170 28.53 -2.62 -1.82
N THR A 171 27.68 -1.77 -2.40
CA THR A 171 28.10 -0.57 -3.15
C THR A 171 28.74 0.51 -2.28
N THR A 172 28.56 0.46 -0.95
CA THR A 172 29.16 1.45 -0.05
C THR A 172 30.58 1.08 0.37
N HIS A 173 31.05 -0.13 0.05
CA HIS A 173 32.41 -0.56 0.37
C HIS A 173 33.42 0.06 -0.62
N PRO A 174 34.53 0.66 -0.15
CA PRO A 174 35.51 1.32 -1.04
C PRO A 174 36.06 0.42 -2.15
N GLU A 175 36.33 -0.85 -1.85
CA GLU A 175 36.89 -1.80 -2.82
C GLU A 175 35.87 -2.43 -3.77
N TYR A 176 34.56 -2.14 -3.60
CA TYR A 176 33.52 -2.82 -4.37
C TYR A 176 33.68 -2.62 -5.88
N HIS A 177 33.91 -1.37 -6.32
CA HIS A 177 33.98 -1.04 -7.74
C HIS A 177 35.19 -1.72 -8.40
N GLN A 178 36.36 -1.65 -7.76
CA GLN A 178 37.59 -2.26 -8.27
C GLN A 178 37.46 -3.78 -8.37
N ARG A 179 37.02 -4.46 -7.28
CA ARG A 179 36.86 -5.92 -7.29
C ARG A 179 35.79 -6.38 -8.28
N LEU A 180 34.71 -5.61 -8.45
CA LEU A 180 33.68 -5.92 -9.44
C LEU A 180 34.22 -5.78 -10.86
N GLN A 181 34.95 -4.70 -11.16
CA GLN A 181 35.56 -4.48 -12.47
C GLN A 181 36.50 -5.62 -12.85
N THR A 182 37.42 -6.00 -11.95
CA THR A 182 38.30 -7.15 -12.17
C THR A 182 37.50 -8.42 -12.44
N ALA A 183 36.49 -8.72 -11.62
CA ALA A 183 35.65 -9.91 -11.81
C ALA A 183 34.85 -9.88 -13.13
N TRP A 184 34.48 -8.70 -13.63
CA TRP A 184 33.70 -8.52 -14.85
C TRP A 184 34.55 -8.66 -16.11
N GLU A 185 35.78 -8.16 -16.09
CA GLU A 185 36.73 -8.17 -17.22
C GLU A 185 37.49 -9.50 -17.36
N THR A 186 37.63 -10.28 -16.29
CA THR A 186 38.37 -11.57 -16.30
C THR A 186 37.63 -12.69 -17.07
N VAL A 187 36.36 -12.48 -17.44
CA VAL A 187 35.55 -13.49 -18.12
C VAL A 187 35.79 -13.45 -19.63
N LEU A 188 36.29 -14.55 -20.20
CA LEU A 188 36.47 -14.74 -21.65
C LEU A 188 35.14 -14.53 -22.38
N ILE A 189 35.16 -13.78 -23.48
CA ILE A 189 33.97 -13.41 -24.27
C ILE A 189 33.52 -14.63 -25.10
N PRO A 190 32.38 -15.28 -24.77
CA PRO A 190 31.73 -16.22 -25.68
C PRO A 190 31.14 -15.46 -26.88
N SER A 191 30.92 -16.14 -28.01
CA SER A 191 30.30 -15.53 -29.20
C SER A 191 28.86 -15.05 -28.98
N ASP A 192 28.16 -15.57 -27.98
CA ASP A 192 26.78 -15.21 -27.63
C ASP A 192 26.73 -14.13 -26.52
N PRO A 193 26.17 -12.94 -26.78
CA PRO A 193 26.10 -11.85 -25.80
C PRO A 193 25.35 -12.20 -24.50
N MET A 194 24.29 -13.01 -24.59
CA MET A 194 23.46 -13.39 -23.44
C MET A 194 24.19 -14.40 -22.56
N ILE A 195 24.92 -15.36 -23.15
CA ILE A 195 25.77 -16.30 -22.42
C ILE A 195 26.94 -15.55 -21.77
N SER A 196 27.56 -14.61 -22.49
CA SER A 196 28.62 -13.73 -21.97
C SER A 196 28.17 -13.02 -20.69
N LEU A 197 27.01 -12.36 -20.74
CA LEU A 197 26.44 -11.66 -19.59
C LEU A 197 26.17 -12.62 -18.42
N CYS A 198 25.65 -13.83 -18.67
CA CYS A 198 25.42 -14.82 -17.63
C CYS A 198 26.71 -15.24 -16.91
N GLN A 199 27.82 -15.41 -17.65
CA GLN A 199 29.12 -15.77 -17.08
C GLN A 199 29.72 -14.60 -16.27
N LYS A 200 29.63 -13.37 -16.78
CA LYS A 200 30.02 -12.15 -16.06
C LYS A 200 29.23 -11.97 -14.75
N LEU A 201 27.92 -12.17 -14.78
CA LEU A 201 27.08 -12.15 -13.57
C LEU A 201 27.47 -13.26 -12.57
N LYS A 202 27.88 -14.43 -13.06
CA LYS A 202 28.38 -15.51 -12.19
C LYS A 202 29.69 -15.12 -11.51
N ALA A 203 30.62 -14.49 -12.21
CA ALA A 203 31.87 -13.98 -11.63
C ALA A 203 31.59 -12.87 -10.60
N ALA A 204 30.73 -11.89 -10.93
CA ALA A 204 30.30 -10.83 -10.02
C ALA A 204 29.66 -11.40 -8.72
N LYS A 205 28.90 -12.49 -8.83
CA LYS A 205 28.29 -13.17 -7.68
C LYS A 205 29.35 -13.75 -6.73
N PHE A 206 30.43 -14.33 -7.24
CA PHE A 206 31.53 -14.80 -6.40
C PHE A 206 32.26 -13.66 -5.70
N CYS A 207 32.51 -12.56 -6.42
CA CYS A 207 33.07 -11.33 -5.86
C CYS A 207 32.23 -10.78 -4.71
N CYS A 208 30.92 -10.59 -4.91
CA CYS A 208 30.01 -10.10 -3.87
C CYS A 208 29.95 -11.04 -2.65
N LYS A 209 30.04 -12.36 -2.86
CA LYS A 209 30.08 -13.33 -1.76
C LYS A 209 31.35 -13.21 -0.92
N SER A 210 32.51 -13.03 -1.55
CA SER A 210 33.79 -12.81 -0.84
C SER A 210 33.72 -11.52 -0.02
N ILE A 211 33.26 -10.41 -0.61
CA ILE A 211 33.07 -9.13 0.12
C ILE A 211 32.15 -9.32 1.34
N ASN A 212 31.03 -10.03 1.17
CA ASN A 212 30.11 -10.28 2.27
C ASN A 212 30.73 -11.12 3.39
N GLN A 213 31.54 -12.13 3.06
CA GLN A 213 32.20 -12.98 4.05
C GLN A 213 33.28 -12.22 4.82
N GLU A 214 34.12 -11.46 4.11
CA GLU A 214 35.25 -10.71 4.67
C GLU A 214 34.79 -9.55 5.57
N PHE A 215 33.84 -8.73 5.09
CA PHE A 215 33.55 -7.43 5.71
C PHE A 215 32.19 -7.34 6.43
N PHE A 216 31.16 -8.07 5.97
CA PHE A 216 29.78 -7.89 6.42
C PHE A 216 29.16 -9.13 7.10
N SER A 217 29.95 -10.16 7.37
CA SER A 217 29.49 -11.35 8.08
C SER A 217 29.13 -11.00 9.53
N ASP A 218 27.97 -11.45 10.01
CA ASP A 218 27.49 -11.16 11.36
C ASP A 218 27.41 -9.65 11.67
N ILE A 219 26.69 -8.93 10.80
CA ILE A 219 26.67 -7.46 10.75
C ILE A 219 26.26 -6.79 12.06
N GLU A 220 25.35 -7.40 12.83
CA GLU A 220 24.89 -6.88 14.13
C GLU A 220 26.05 -6.86 15.14
N ARG A 221 26.77 -7.99 15.25
CA ARG A 221 27.92 -8.12 16.15
C ARG A 221 29.04 -7.17 15.74
N ARG A 222 29.41 -7.14 14.46
CA ARG A 222 30.47 -6.25 13.97
C ARG A 222 30.14 -4.77 14.15
N THR A 223 28.88 -4.37 13.96
CA THR A 223 28.46 -2.98 14.18
C THR A 223 28.59 -2.59 15.64
N LYS A 224 28.27 -3.51 16.56
CA LYS A 224 28.45 -3.32 17.99
C LYS A 224 29.93 -3.25 18.38
N GLU A 225 30.76 -4.19 17.92
CA GLU A 225 32.21 -4.21 18.17
C GLU A 225 32.86 -2.90 17.68
N ALA A 226 32.53 -2.44 16.47
CA ALA A 226 33.05 -1.17 15.93
C ALA A 226 32.60 0.08 16.72
N PHE A 227 31.42 0.03 17.36
CA PHE A 227 30.96 1.11 18.24
C PHE A 227 31.71 1.10 19.57
N GLU A 228 31.94 -0.08 20.16
CA GLU A 228 32.70 -0.24 21.39
C GLU A 228 34.16 0.21 21.21
N ASP A 229 34.77 -0.12 20.07
CA ASP A 229 36.11 0.35 19.69
C ASP A 229 36.16 1.88 19.55
N LEU A 230 35.15 2.48 18.91
CA LEU A 230 35.03 3.94 18.80
C LEU A 230 34.91 4.60 20.18
N GLU A 231 34.05 4.09 21.07
CA GLU A 231 33.92 4.60 22.43
C GLU A 231 35.23 4.49 23.20
N SER A 232 35.95 3.37 23.06
CA SER A 232 37.25 3.14 23.68
C SER A 232 38.28 4.19 23.24
N ILE A 233 38.41 4.42 21.93
CA ILE A 233 39.34 5.41 21.36
C ILE A 233 38.92 6.83 21.76
N GLN A 234 37.63 7.14 21.78
CA GLN A 234 37.14 8.44 22.23
C GLN A 234 37.45 8.69 23.72
N ARG A 235 37.30 7.68 24.58
CA ARG A 235 37.70 7.79 26.00
C ARG A 235 39.20 8.01 26.16
N GLN A 236 40.03 7.30 25.39
CA GLN A 236 41.49 7.48 25.39
C GLN A 236 41.88 8.87 24.91
N MET A 237 41.27 9.35 23.82
CA MET A 237 41.49 10.69 23.26
C MET A 237 41.08 11.80 24.25
N MET A 238 39.99 11.62 24.99
CA MET A 238 39.55 12.59 26.01
C MET A 238 40.47 12.64 27.24
N ASN A 239 41.17 11.53 27.54
CA ASN A 239 42.12 11.46 28.66
C ASN A 239 43.53 11.92 28.25
N LEU A 240 43.97 11.62 27.02
CA LEU A 240 45.32 11.91 26.54
C LEU A 240 45.29 12.20 25.03
N PRO A 241 44.98 13.45 24.62
CA PRO A 241 44.80 13.79 23.21
C PRO A 241 46.14 13.79 22.46
N THR A 242 46.30 12.88 21.50
CA THR A 242 47.44 12.86 20.56
C THR A 242 46.96 12.85 19.11
N PRO A 243 47.74 13.39 18.15
CA PRO A 243 47.38 13.37 16.73
C PRO A 243 47.04 11.97 16.19
N GLU A 244 47.73 10.93 16.65
CA GLU A 244 47.51 9.54 16.26
C GLU A 244 46.17 9.01 16.77
N LEU A 245 45.73 9.44 17.95
CA LEU A 245 44.42 9.10 18.51
C LEU A 245 43.28 9.82 17.78
N PHE A 246 43.48 11.06 17.33
CA PHE A 246 42.51 11.76 16.47
C PHE A 246 42.34 11.06 15.11
N GLU A 247 43.43 10.59 14.50
CA GLU A 247 43.37 9.83 13.25
C GLU A 247 42.74 8.44 13.46
N SER A 248 43.02 7.80 14.59
CA SER A 248 42.42 6.51 14.95
C SER A 248 40.92 6.65 15.27
N GLU A 249 40.49 7.72 15.94
CA GLU A 249 39.07 8.05 16.17
C GLU A 249 38.35 8.25 14.84
N ARG A 250 38.96 9.00 13.92
CA ARG A 250 38.39 9.22 12.59
C ARG A 250 38.18 7.91 11.85
N ARG A 251 39.19 7.03 11.82
CA ARG A 251 39.11 5.71 11.16
C ARG A 251 38.06 4.80 11.81
N ALA A 252 38.04 4.72 13.14
CA ALA A 252 37.05 3.94 13.88
C ALA A 252 35.63 4.46 13.66
N ARG A 253 35.45 5.78 13.63
CA ARG A 253 34.16 6.42 13.36
C ARG A 253 33.69 6.16 11.94
N ASP A 254 34.58 6.28 10.95
CA ASP A 254 34.24 6.02 9.55
C ASP A 254 33.84 4.55 9.34
N LEU A 255 34.56 3.61 9.98
CA LEU A 255 34.21 2.18 9.98
C LEU A 255 32.85 1.92 10.63
N TRP A 256 32.60 2.46 11.83
CA TRP A 256 31.31 2.32 12.51
C TRP A 256 30.18 2.90 11.69
N LEU A 257 30.36 4.08 11.07
CA LEU A 257 29.35 4.71 10.22
C LEU A 257 29.02 3.84 8.99
N ILE A 258 30.02 3.18 8.38
CA ILE A 258 29.81 2.26 7.26
C ILE A 258 29.01 1.03 7.73
N LEU A 259 29.40 0.41 8.83
CA LEU A 259 28.74 -0.79 9.36
C LEU A 259 27.31 -0.51 9.83
N ALA A 260 27.09 0.59 10.55
CA ALA A 260 25.77 1.02 11.00
C ALA A 260 24.83 1.32 9.81
N ALA A 261 25.33 1.98 8.76
CA ALA A 261 24.57 2.22 7.54
C ALA A 261 24.25 0.91 6.79
N ALA A 262 25.20 -0.03 6.78
CA ALA A 262 25.01 -1.34 6.16
C ALA A 262 23.99 -2.20 6.95
N GLU A 263 24.02 -2.17 8.28
CA GLU A 263 23.06 -2.82 9.17
C GLU A 263 21.64 -2.29 8.94
N GLU A 264 21.48 -0.96 8.87
CA GLU A 264 20.20 -0.32 8.54
C GLU A 264 19.69 -0.79 7.17
N CYS A 265 20.55 -0.74 6.15
CA CYS A 265 20.20 -1.17 4.79
C CYS A 265 19.80 -2.66 4.75
N PHE A 266 20.51 -3.51 5.48
CA PHE A 266 20.23 -4.94 5.59
C PHE A 266 18.82 -5.19 6.14
N PHE A 267 18.46 -4.58 7.26
CA PHE A 267 17.13 -4.74 7.86
C PHE A 267 16.03 -4.06 7.03
N ARG A 268 16.32 -2.93 6.41
CA ARG A 268 15.38 -2.25 5.51
C ARG A 268 15.04 -3.14 4.30
N GLN A 269 16.05 -3.69 3.63
CA GLN A 269 15.86 -4.57 2.46
C GLN A 269 15.13 -5.87 2.84
N LYS A 270 15.42 -6.45 4.02
CA LYS A 270 14.73 -7.65 4.52
C LYS A 270 13.30 -7.39 4.99
N SER A 271 13.04 -6.25 5.65
CA SER A 271 11.71 -5.93 6.21
C SER A 271 10.66 -5.64 5.14
N ARG A 272 11.09 -5.26 3.92
CA ARG A 272 10.23 -4.87 2.77
C ARG A 272 9.38 -3.63 3.03
N ILE A 273 9.71 -2.84 4.04
CA ILE A 273 9.01 -1.60 4.38
C ILE A 273 9.53 -0.45 3.52
N ARG A 274 8.61 0.23 2.83
CA ARG A 274 8.94 1.25 1.82
C ARG A 274 8.67 2.69 2.26
N TRP A 275 7.79 2.88 3.23
CA TRP A 275 7.22 4.20 3.53
C TRP A 275 8.00 5.00 4.58
N LEU A 276 8.95 4.37 5.30
CA LEU A 276 9.87 5.06 6.20
C LEU A 276 11.04 5.61 5.38
N GLU A 277 10.85 6.75 4.72
CA GLU A 277 11.84 7.34 3.83
C GLU A 277 12.52 8.63 4.33
N GLU A 278 12.19 9.11 5.54
CA GLU A 278 12.82 10.33 6.06
C GLU A 278 13.30 10.17 7.51
N GLY A 279 14.61 9.97 7.68
CA GLY A 279 15.39 10.41 8.85
C GLY A 279 15.11 9.77 10.21
N ASP A 280 14.35 8.68 10.28
CA ASP A 280 14.10 7.94 11.52
C ASP A 280 14.69 6.52 11.38
N ALA A 281 15.99 6.41 11.61
CA ALA A 281 16.76 5.16 11.57
C ALA A 281 16.34 4.26 12.75
N ASN A 282 15.23 3.54 12.58
CA ASN A 282 14.71 2.62 13.59
C ASN A 282 15.03 1.18 13.19
N THR A 283 16.29 0.80 13.32
CA THR A 283 16.77 -0.58 13.08
C THR A 283 15.94 -1.59 13.86
N ALA A 284 15.58 -1.30 15.11
CA ALA A 284 14.72 -2.14 15.92
C ALA A 284 13.31 -2.35 15.33
N PHE A 285 12.71 -1.32 14.71
CA PHE A 285 11.42 -1.47 14.03
C PHE A 285 11.54 -2.37 12.81
N PHE A 286 12.59 -2.19 11.98
CA PHE A 286 12.83 -3.04 10.82
C PHE A 286 13.12 -4.48 11.22
N TYR A 287 13.98 -4.69 12.22
CA TYR A 287 14.30 -5.98 12.80
C TYR A 287 13.05 -6.75 13.23
N LYS A 288 12.19 -6.13 14.06
CA LYS A 288 10.93 -6.76 14.50
C LYS A 288 9.99 -7.06 13.35
N SER A 289 9.97 -6.19 12.33
CA SER A 289 9.17 -6.42 11.12
C SER A 289 9.69 -7.61 10.31
N VAL A 290 11.02 -7.82 10.26
CA VAL A 290 11.64 -9.00 9.66
C VAL A 290 11.24 -10.26 10.42
N LEU A 291 11.37 -10.29 11.75
CA LEU A 291 10.99 -11.44 12.57
C LEU A 291 9.49 -11.79 12.41
N ALA A 292 8.62 -10.78 12.41
CA ALA A 292 7.18 -10.98 12.19
C ALA A 292 6.85 -11.52 10.78
N ASN A 293 7.65 -11.18 9.77
CA ASN A 293 7.47 -11.73 8.42
C ASN A 293 8.05 -13.15 8.28
N LEU A 294 9.19 -13.43 8.93
CA LEU A 294 9.80 -14.76 8.94
C LEU A 294 8.88 -15.78 9.61
N SER A 295 8.40 -15.50 10.82
CA SER A 295 7.47 -16.36 11.56
C SER A 295 6.18 -16.68 10.77
N ARG A 296 5.64 -15.71 10.03
CA ARG A 296 4.47 -15.92 9.16
C ARG A 296 4.78 -16.82 7.96
N ASN A 297 5.96 -16.72 7.38
CA ASN A 297 6.30 -17.39 6.12
C ASN A 297 6.90 -18.79 6.30
N ILE A 298 7.38 -19.14 7.49
CA ILE A 298 7.94 -20.48 7.76
C ILE A 298 6.85 -21.55 7.64
N ILE A 299 7.14 -22.63 6.92
CA ILE A 299 6.29 -23.83 6.83
C ILE A 299 6.81 -24.86 7.84
N PHE A 300 6.05 -25.08 8.92
CA PHE A 300 6.39 -26.04 9.98
C PHE A 300 5.84 -27.44 9.74
N TYR A 301 4.65 -27.54 9.16
CA TYR A 301 4.01 -28.80 8.80
C TYR A 301 3.03 -28.57 7.65
N LEU A 302 2.64 -29.66 6.99
CA LEU A 302 1.55 -29.70 6.03
C LEU A 302 0.62 -30.87 6.35
N LEU A 303 -0.64 -30.75 5.96
CA LEU A 303 -1.57 -31.88 5.95
C LEU A 303 -1.52 -32.55 4.58
N ASP A 304 -1.40 -33.88 4.56
CA ASP A 304 -1.49 -34.67 3.33
C ASP A 304 -2.94 -34.84 2.85
N GLY A 305 -3.13 -35.51 1.71
CA GLY A 305 -4.45 -35.76 1.13
C GLY A 305 -5.38 -36.64 1.98
N THR A 306 -4.83 -37.34 2.98
CA THR A 306 -5.58 -38.16 3.94
C THR A 306 -5.86 -37.43 5.26
N GLY A 307 -5.42 -36.17 5.37
CA GLY A 307 -5.54 -35.35 6.58
C GLY A 307 -4.45 -35.62 7.62
N ASN A 308 -3.46 -36.46 7.33
CA ASN A 308 -2.36 -36.74 8.24
C ASN A 308 -1.32 -35.61 8.21
N ARG A 309 -0.71 -35.37 9.37
CA ARG A 309 0.27 -34.30 9.55
C ARG A 309 1.67 -34.76 9.16
N VAL A 310 2.29 -34.02 8.24
CA VAL A 310 3.69 -34.18 7.86
C VAL A 310 4.50 -33.01 8.43
N SER A 311 5.33 -33.29 9.42
CA SER A 311 6.21 -32.31 10.08
C SER A 311 7.69 -32.49 9.76
N ASP A 312 8.08 -33.61 9.15
CA ASP A 312 9.46 -33.82 8.71
C ASP A 312 9.80 -32.89 7.53
N ILE A 313 10.95 -32.19 7.62
CA ILE A 313 11.34 -31.18 6.64
C ILE A 313 11.59 -31.80 5.26
N MET A 314 12.15 -33.01 5.20
CA MET A 314 12.43 -33.68 3.93
C MET A 314 11.14 -34.17 3.27
N ALA A 315 10.23 -34.73 4.05
CA ALA A 315 8.90 -35.11 3.58
C ALA A 315 8.06 -33.89 3.14
N ILE A 316 8.12 -32.76 3.86
CA ILE A 316 7.50 -31.50 3.44
C ILE A 316 8.08 -31.02 2.10
N LYS A 317 9.41 -31.06 1.94
CA LYS A 317 10.07 -30.68 0.68
C LYS A 317 9.63 -31.57 -0.47
N ALA A 318 9.56 -32.89 -0.27
CA ALA A 318 9.09 -33.85 -1.28
C ALA A 318 7.63 -33.58 -1.66
N MET A 319 6.73 -33.47 -0.68
CA MET A 319 5.32 -33.19 -0.90
C MET A 319 5.08 -31.89 -1.68
N ILE A 320 5.81 -30.82 -1.32
CA ILE A 320 5.74 -29.55 -2.06
C ILE A 320 6.24 -29.74 -3.49
N LEU A 321 7.38 -30.41 -3.67
CA LEU A 321 7.98 -30.64 -4.99
C LEU A 321 7.05 -31.44 -5.90
N ASP A 322 6.47 -32.53 -5.41
CA ASP A 322 5.58 -33.39 -6.17
C ASP A 322 4.32 -32.64 -6.62
N PHE A 323 3.71 -31.89 -5.70
CA PHE A 323 2.51 -31.10 -5.99
C PHE A 323 2.75 -30.04 -7.08
N TYR A 324 3.83 -29.27 -6.99
CA TYR A 324 4.12 -28.21 -7.96
C TYR A 324 4.71 -28.74 -9.27
N THR A 325 5.41 -29.88 -9.24
CA THR A 325 5.83 -30.58 -10.46
C THR A 325 4.60 -31.10 -11.21
N LEU A 326 3.61 -31.67 -10.50
CA LEU A 326 2.34 -32.06 -11.10
C LEU A 326 1.57 -30.83 -11.62
N LEU A 327 1.49 -29.75 -10.85
CA LEU A 327 0.72 -28.56 -11.23
C LEU A 327 1.31 -27.82 -12.45
N LEU A 328 2.62 -27.55 -12.46
CA LEU A 328 3.27 -26.68 -13.45
C LEU A 328 4.07 -27.46 -14.50
N GLY A 329 4.52 -28.68 -14.17
CA GLY A 329 5.39 -29.51 -15.01
C GLY A 329 4.66 -30.56 -15.85
N THR A 330 3.34 -30.67 -15.76
CA THR A 330 2.54 -31.60 -16.59
C THR A 330 1.61 -30.86 -17.55
N SER A 331 1.59 -31.28 -18.82
CA SER A 331 0.64 -30.79 -19.81
C SER A 331 -0.76 -31.33 -19.52
N ASN A 332 -1.81 -30.56 -19.86
CA ASN A 332 -3.18 -31.03 -19.71
C ASN A 332 -3.65 -31.69 -21.03
N SER A 333 -3.52 -33.01 -21.12
CA SER A 333 -3.87 -33.76 -22.34
C SER A 333 -5.36 -33.72 -22.69
N LEU A 334 -6.22 -33.39 -21.72
CA LEU A 334 -7.66 -33.27 -21.94
C LEU A 334 -8.07 -31.94 -22.61
N VAL A 335 -7.15 -30.97 -22.69
CA VAL A 335 -7.43 -29.65 -23.28
C VAL A 335 -7.30 -29.73 -24.79
N ALA A 336 -8.37 -29.34 -25.47
CA ALA A 336 -8.49 -29.23 -26.92
C ALA A 336 -8.75 -27.76 -27.30
N PRO A 337 -7.69 -26.95 -27.49
CA PRO A 337 -7.84 -25.54 -27.87
C PRO A 337 -8.55 -25.38 -29.21
N LEU A 338 -9.32 -24.31 -29.36
CA LEU A 338 -9.95 -23.94 -30.63
C LEU A 338 -8.90 -23.70 -31.71
N THR A 339 -9.25 -23.99 -32.96
CA THR A 339 -8.41 -23.66 -34.12
C THR A 339 -8.40 -22.15 -34.35
N ILE A 340 -7.40 -21.68 -35.11
CA ILE A 340 -7.28 -20.26 -35.47
C ILE A 340 -8.54 -19.78 -36.21
N SER A 341 -9.12 -20.58 -37.10
CA SER A 341 -10.35 -20.23 -37.84
C SER A 341 -11.54 -20.08 -36.89
N GLN A 342 -11.74 -21.02 -35.97
CA GLN A 342 -12.84 -20.94 -35.00
C GLN A 342 -12.74 -19.70 -34.10
N ILE A 343 -11.53 -19.34 -33.66
CA ILE A 343 -11.32 -18.12 -32.87
C ILE A 343 -11.62 -16.87 -33.71
N ARG A 344 -11.26 -16.88 -35.00
CA ARG A 344 -11.54 -15.76 -35.91
C ARG A 344 -13.03 -15.53 -36.13
N ASP A 345 -13.85 -16.58 -36.11
CA ASP A 345 -15.30 -16.50 -36.23
C ASP A 345 -15.94 -15.89 -34.98
N ILE A 346 -15.39 -16.20 -33.79
CA ILE A 346 -15.89 -15.73 -32.50
C ILE A 346 -15.42 -14.29 -32.19
N HIS A 347 -14.17 -13.96 -32.54
CA HIS A 347 -13.52 -12.72 -32.12
C HIS A 347 -13.21 -11.81 -33.31
N PRO A 348 -13.74 -10.56 -33.37
CA PRO A 348 -13.62 -9.71 -34.56
C PRO A 348 -12.28 -8.99 -34.70
N TYR A 349 -11.53 -8.80 -33.61
CA TYR A 349 -10.28 -8.02 -33.64
C TYR A 349 -9.21 -8.63 -34.56
N ARG A 350 -8.62 -7.79 -35.40
CA ARG A 350 -7.42 -8.07 -36.19
C ARG A 350 -6.42 -6.94 -36.00
N CYS A 351 -5.14 -7.28 -35.93
CA CYS A 351 -4.09 -6.30 -35.75
C CYS A 351 -4.06 -5.32 -36.94
N PRO A 352 -4.20 -4.01 -36.70
CA PRO A 352 -4.03 -3.01 -37.74
C PRO A 352 -2.59 -3.01 -38.29
N LEU A 353 -2.43 -2.76 -39.60
CA LEU A 353 -1.12 -2.75 -40.28
C LEU A 353 -0.20 -1.63 -39.78
N ASP A 354 -0.75 -0.48 -39.38
CA ASP A 354 0.00 0.66 -38.83
C ASP A 354 0.70 0.32 -37.49
N LEU A 355 0.13 -0.62 -36.73
CA LEU A 355 0.67 -1.04 -35.44
C LEU A 355 1.74 -2.13 -35.58
N GLU A 356 1.77 -2.86 -36.70
CA GLU A 356 2.69 -3.99 -36.92
C GLU A 356 4.16 -3.57 -36.74
N THR A 357 4.57 -2.46 -37.35
CA THR A 357 5.94 -1.95 -37.24
C THR A 357 6.34 -1.66 -35.79
N GLN A 358 5.45 -1.04 -35.00
CA GLN A 358 5.70 -0.72 -33.58
C GLN A 358 5.79 -1.99 -32.73
N LEU A 359 5.01 -3.02 -33.06
CA LEU A 359 5.01 -4.30 -32.35
C LEU A 359 6.29 -5.09 -32.57
N ILE A 360 6.88 -5.06 -33.77
CA ILE A 360 8.13 -5.77 -34.09
C ILE A 360 9.41 -4.93 -33.96
N GLU A 361 9.29 -3.65 -33.60
CA GLU A 361 10.45 -2.78 -33.39
C GLU A 361 11.41 -3.34 -32.33
N ILE A 362 12.69 -3.39 -32.66
CA ILE A 362 13.75 -3.77 -31.73
C ILE A 362 13.97 -2.61 -30.76
N PRO A 363 13.99 -2.85 -29.43
CA PRO A 363 14.10 -1.77 -28.46
C PRO A 363 15.44 -1.04 -28.59
N SER A 364 15.38 0.29 -28.59
CA SER A 364 16.55 1.16 -28.54
C SER A 364 17.29 1.03 -27.20
N GLU A 365 18.54 1.50 -27.16
CA GLU A 365 19.37 1.50 -25.95
C GLU A 365 18.73 2.30 -24.82
N GLU A 366 18.12 3.44 -25.18
CA GLU A 366 17.38 4.30 -24.26
C GLU A 366 16.19 3.55 -23.66
N ILE A 367 15.39 2.85 -24.47
CA ILE A 367 14.25 2.07 -23.99
C ILE A 367 14.70 0.98 -23.01
N ILE A 368 15.81 0.29 -23.30
CA ILE A 368 16.34 -0.77 -22.44
C ILE A 368 16.83 -0.17 -21.12
N ARG A 369 17.65 0.88 -21.18
CA ARG A 369 18.14 1.62 -20.00
C ARG A 369 16.98 2.11 -19.14
N ASP A 370 16.03 2.82 -19.73
CA ASP A 370 14.85 3.33 -19.02
C ASP A 370 14.04 2.22 -18.38
N THR A 371 13.94 1.07 -19.04
CA THR A 371 13.22 -0.08 -18.49
C THR A 371 13.92 -0.63 -17.25
N VAL A 372 15.25 -0.73 -17.25
CA VAL A 372 16.05 -1.11 -16.08
C VAL A 372 15.88 -0.11 -14.94
N PHE A 373 16.05 1.19 -15.21
CA PHE A 373 15.99 2.24 -14.18
C PHE A 373 14.58 2.44 -13.60
N ARG A 374 13.52 2.11 -14.37
CA ARG A 374 12.12 2.12 -13.89
C ARG A 374 11.74 0.83 -13.16
N LEU A 375 12.63 -0.16 -13.00
CA LEU A 375 12.33 -1.33 -12.18
C LEU A 375 12.19 -0.92 -10.71
N PRO A 376 11.20 -1.49 -9.99
CA PRO A 376 10.99 -1.17 -8.60
C PRO A 376 12.15 -1.62 -7.72
N ARG A 377 12.71 -0.69 -6.96
CA ARG A 377 13.74 -0.93 -5.93
C ARG A 377 13.22 -1.78 -4.77
N ASN A 378 14.13 -2.41 -4.03
CA ASN A 378 13.95 -3.25 -2.85
C ASN A 378 13.04 -4.47 -3.09
N LYS A 379 13.04 -5.01 -4.32
CA LYS A 379 12.31 -6.25 -4.68
C LYS A 379 13.19 -7.48 -4.54
N ALA A 380 12.57 -8.64 -4.40
CA ALA A 380 13.29 -9.90 -4.35
C ALA A 380 13.88 -10.24 -5.74
N PRO A 381 15.15 -10.66 -5.81
CA PRO A 381 15.77 -11.09 -7.06
C PRO A 381 15.26 -12.47 -7.48
N GLY A 382 15.59 -12.86 -8.71
CA GLY A 382 15.41 -14.22 -9.20
C GLY A 382 16.49 -15.18 -8.68
N PRO A 383 16.62 -16.38 -9.28
CA PRO A 383 17.65 -17.36 -8.92
C PRO A 383 19.09 -16.86 -9.04
N ASP A 384 19.38 -15.88 -9.90
CA ASP A 384 20.71 -15.27 -10.04
C ASP A 384 21.16 -14.52 -8.77
N GLY A 385 20.19 -13.96 -8.03
CA GLY A 385 20.37 -13.18 -6.81
C GLY A 385 20.58 -11.67 -7.04
N PHE A 386 20.57 -11.18 -8.29
CA PHE A 386 20.82 -9.76 -8.58
C PHE A 386 19.53 -8.95 -8.62
N THR A 387 19.52 -7.83 -7.89
CA THR A 387 18.39 -6.90 -7.84
C THR A 387 18.55 -5.76 -8.85
N ALA A 388 17.51 -4.94 -9.03
CA ALA A 388 17.58 -3.77 -9.91
C ALA A 388 18.67 -2.77 -9.47
N GLU A 389 18.93 -2.67 -8.16
CA GLU A 389 19.95 -1.79 -7.59
C GLU A 389 21.33 -2.07 -8.15
N PHE A 390 21.73 -3.36 -8.24
CA PHE A 390 23.02 -3.76 -8.80
C PHE A 390 23.24 -3.15 -10.19
N TYR A 391 22.25 -3.29 -11.07
CA TYR A 391 22.35 -2.76 -12.44
C TYR A 391 22.38 -1.24 -12.43
N THR A 392 21.55 -0.57 -11.61
CA THR A 392 21.53 0.89 -11.57
C THR A 392 22.76 1.51 -10.92
N SER A 393 23.38 0.85 -9.93
CA SER A 393 24.58 1.35 -9.24
C SER A 393 25.86 1.09 -10.00
N SER A 394 25.90 0.03 -10.81
CA SER A 394 27.07 -0.40 -11.56
C SER A 394 26.88 -0.22 -13.07
N TRP A 395 25.96 0.65 -13.50
CA TRP A 395 25.53 0.79 -14.89
C TRP A 395 26.67 1.19 -15.84
N GLU A 396 27.64 1.97 -15.38
CA GLU A 396 28.80 2.37 -16.18
C GLU A 396 29.64 1.16 -16.63
N LEU A 397 29.73 0.13 -15.78
CA LEU A 397 30.46 -1.11 -16.08
C LEU A 397 29.58 -2.13 -16.81
N VAL A 398 28.35 -2.35 -16.33
CA VAL A 398 27.50 -3.48 -16.80
C VAL A 398 26.54 -3.11 -17.92
N GLY A 399 26.31 -1.81 -18.17
CA GLY A 399 25.22 -1.32 -19.01
C GLY A 399 25.34 -1.73 -20.47
N SER A 400 26.54 -1.67 -21.06
CA SER A 400 26.80 -2.05 -22.45
C SER A 400 26.50 -3.53 -22.70
N ASP A 401 26.97 -4.42 -21.82
CA ASP A 401 26.71 -5.87 -21.90
C ASP A 401 25.22 -6.18 -21.75
N VAL A 402 24.51 -5.49 -20.83
CA VAL A 402 23.06 -5.66 -20.63
C VAL A 402 22.27 -5.24 -21.86
N ILE A 403 22.62 -4.09 -22.46
CA ILE A 403 21.96 -3.59 -23.67
C ILE A 403 22.17 -4.57 -24.82
N THR A 404 23.42 -5.01 -25.06
CA THR A 404 23.76 -5.95 -26.12
C THR A 404 23.03 -7.28 -25.95
N ALA A 405 23.01 -7.84 -24.73
CA ALA A 405 22.31 -9.08 -24.44
C ALA A 405 20.79 -8.98 -24.66
N VAL A 406 20.15 -7.91 -24.19
CA VAL A 406 18.70 -7.71 -24.38
C VAL A 406 18.37 -7.50 -25.85
N LYS A 407 19.15 -6.70 -26.60
CA LYS A 407 19.00 -6.53 -28.04
C LYS A 407 19.15 -7.85 -28.79
N ASP A 408 20.14 -8.66 -28.42
CA ASP A 408 20.39 -9.97 -29.03
C ASP A 408 19.14 -10.85 -28.94
N PHE A 409 18.47 -10.94 -27.78
CA PHE A 409 17.21 -11.71 -27.66
C PHE A 409 16.15 -11.31 -28.72
N PHE A 410 15.97 -10.01 -28.97
CA PHE A 410 14.99 -9.53 -29.96
C PHE A 410 15.44 -9.80 -31.41
N LEU A 411 16.74 -10.00 -31.65
CA LEU A 411 17.33 -10.33 -32.95
C LEU A 411 17.39 -11.84 -33.21
N SER A 412 17.97 -12.60 -32.28
CA SER A 412 18.35 -14.02 -32.41
C SER A 412 17.27 -14.99 -31.91
N PHE A 413 16.28 -14.51 -31.16
CA PHE A 413 15.29 -15.32 -30.43
C PHE A 413 15.91 -16.27 -29.38
N ASN A 414 17.18 -16.08 -29.03
CA ASN A 414 17.87 -16.94 -28.08
C ASN A 414 17.59 -16.49 -26.63
N LEU A 415 17.05 -17.41 -25.82
CA LEU A 415 16.83 -17.20 -24.39
C LEU A 415 17.41 -18.38 -23.60
N PRO A 416 18.65 -18.25 -23.08
CA PRO A 416 19.28 -19.32 -22.30
C PRO A 416 18.46 -19.69 -21.06
N ARG A 417 18.50 -20.98 -20.70
CA ARG A 417 17.78 -21.53 -19.54
C ARG A 417 18.11 -20.80 -18.25
N GLN A 418 19.34 -20.33 -18.09
CA GLN A 418 19.81 -19.60 -16.91
C GLN A 418 19.08 -18.27 -16.75
N VAL A 419 18.76 -17.59 -17.85
CA VAL A 419 18.06 -16.29 -17.84
C VAL A 419 16.58 -16.48 -17.49
N ASN A 420 15.95 -17.53 -18.05
CA ASN A 420 14.52 -17.81 -17.84
C ASN A 420 14.23 -18.70 -16.59
N ALA A 421 15.25 -19.06 -15.83
CA ALA A 421 15.11 -19.76 -14.56
C ALA A 421 14.30 -18.91 -13.56
N THR A 422 13.37 -19.55 -12.85
CA THR A 422 12.39 -18.87 -11.99
C THR A 422 12.31 -19.56 -10.64
N VAL A 423 12.34 -18.78 -9.55
CA VAL A 423 12.09 -19.30 -8.20
C VAL A 423 10.62 -19.11 -7.83
N VAL A 424 9.92 -20.16 -7.43
CA VAL A 424 8.55 -20.10 -6.90
C VAL A 424 8.61 -19.91 -5.39
N ALA A 425 8.25 -18.72 -4.92
CA ALA A 425 8.13 -18.41 -3.49
C ALA A 425 6.70 -18.67 -3.00
N LEU A 426 6.56 -19.37 -1.88
CA LEU A 426 5.26 -19.69 -1.29
C LEU A 426 4.87 -18.63 -0.26
N ILE A 427 3.77 -17.91 -0.50
CA ILE A 427 3.24 -16.91 0.42
C ILE A 427 1.90 -17.42 0.99
N PRO A 428 1.74 -17.53 2.32
CA PRO A 428 0.47 -17.92 2.93
C PRO A 428 -0.67 -16.95 2.55
N LYS A 429 -1.80 -17.49 2.08
CA LYS A 429 -3.02 -16.72 1.81
C LYS A 429 -3.78 -16.40 3.11
N VAL A 430 -3.69 -17.31 4.08
CA VAL A 430 -4.38 -17.22 5.37
C VAL A 430 -3.41 -17.43 6.54
N PRO A 431 -3.69 -16.84 7.71
CA PRO A 431 -2.97 -17.19 8.94
C PRO A 431 -3.11 -18.68 9.24
N GLY A 432 -2.01 -19.35 9.58
CA GLY A 432 -2.04 -20.78 9.94
C GLY A 432 -2.21 -21.74 8.77
N ALA A 433 -1.87 -21.34 7.54
CA ALA A 433 -1.85 -22.19 6.34
C ALA A 433 -1.26 -23.58 6.62
N ALA A 434 -2.05 -24.62 6.33
CA ALA A 434 -1.73 -26.02 6.62
C ALA A 434 -1.87 -26.92 5.38
N SER A 435 -2.58 -26.47 4.34
CA SER A 435 -2.66 -27.14 3.04
C SER A 435 -1.81 -26.41 1.99
N LEU A 436 -1.28 -27.14 1.00
CA LEU A 436 -0.59 -26.55 -0.16
C LEU A 436 -1.48 -25.58 -0.96
N THR A 437 -2.80 -25.73 -0.88
CA THR A 437 -3.76 -24.84 -1.53
C THR A 437 -3.91 -23.48 -0.83
N ASP A 438 -3.51 -23.40 0.45
CA ASP A 438 -3.50 -22.19 1.27
C ASP A 438 -2.31 -21.28 0.94
N PHE A 439 -1.37 -21.73 0.11
CA PHE A 439 -0.24 -20.94 -0.34
C PHE A 439 -0.50 -20.35 -1.72
N ARG A 440 -0.02 -19.12 -1.94
CA ARG A 440 0.05 -18.48 -3.24
C ARG A 440 1.47 -18.62 -3.79
N PRO A 441 1.67 -19.28 -4.95
CA PRO A 441 2.96 -19.33 -5.60
C PRO A 441 3.25 -17.99 -6.29
N ILE A 442 4.39 -17.36 -5.97
CA ILE A 442 4.87 -16.15 -6.65
C ILE A 442 6.16 -16.46 -7.38
N SER A 443 6.19 -16.17 -8.68
CA SER A 443 7.34 -16.37 -9.56
C SER A 443 8.34 -15.21 -9.43
N LEU A 444 9.54 -15.53 -8.94
CA LEU A 444 10.68 -14.63 -8.87
C LEU A 444 11.59 -14.86 -10.09
N CYS A 445 11.36 -14.09 -11.16
CA CYS A 445 12.19 -14.13 -12.36
C CYS A 445 13.47 -13.31 -12.20
N ASN A 446 14.53 -13.66 -12.95
CA ASN A 446 15.76 -12.89 -13.03
C ASN A 446 15.52 -11.47 -13.57
N THR A 447 16.37 -10.53 -13.19
CA THR A 447 16.19 -9.11 -13.53
C THR A 447 16.29 -8.84 -15.02
N ILE A 448 17.22 -9.49 -15.73
CA ILE A 448 17.35 -9.39 -17.19
C ILE A 448 16.07 -9.87 -17.91
N TYR A 449 15.53 -11.02 -17.49
CA TYR A 449 14.27 -11.53 -18.03
C TYR A 449 13.11 -10.54 -17.80
N LYS A 450 13.04 -9.92 -16.60
CA LYS A 450 12.02 -8.91 -16.30
C LYS A 450 12.09 -7.70 -17.23
N VAL A 451 13.28 -7.30 -17.70
CA VAL A 451 13.44 -6.22 -18.68
C VAL A 451 12.79 -6.63 -20.00
N ILE A 452 13.13 -7.81 -20.53
CA ILE A 452 12.56 -8.37 -21.77
C ILE A 452 11.03 -8.46 -21.67
N SER A 453 10.53 -9.11 -20.62
CA SER A 453 9.10 -9.27 -20.37
C SER A 453 8.39 -7.91 -20.26
N ARG A 454 8.99 -6.92 -19.59
CA ARG A 454 8.37 -5.59 -19.47
C ARG A 454 8.30 -4.83 -20.80
N ILE A 455 9.28 -5.01 -21.68
CA ILE A 455 9.24 -4.44 -23.04
C ILE A 455 8.11 -5.09 -23.85
N LEU A 456 8.01 -6.42 -23.84
CA LEU A 456 6.92 -7.16 -24.50
C LEU A 456 5.54 -6.79 -23.95
N ALA A 457 5.42 -6.62 -22.63
CA ALA A 457 4.18 -6.22 -21.98
C ALA A 457 3.71 -4.83 -22.44
N ARG A 458 4.64 -3.89 -22.64
CA ARG A 458 4.31 -2.56 -23.19
C ARG A 458 3.80 -2.65 -24.62
N LYS A 459 4.37 -3.53 -25.45
CA LYS A 459 3.90 -3.79 -26.82
C LYS A 459 2.47 -4.37 -26.80
N LEU A 460 2.20 -5.36 -25.95
CA LEU A 460 0.85 -5.92 -25.78
C LEU A 460 -0.18 -4.90 -25.23
N GLN A 461 0.26 -3.95 -24.41
CA GLN A 461 -0.61 -2.88 -23.90
C GLN A 461 -1.10 -1.91 -24.97
N LEU A 462 -0.48 -1.87 -26.16
CA LEU A 462 -0.96 -1.07 -27.30
C LEU A 462 -2.24 -1.67 -27.91
N ILE A 463 -2.32 -2.99 -27.98
CA ILE A 463 -3.47 -3.71 -28.57
C ILE A 463 -4.60 -3.98 -27.57
N THR A 464 -4.25 -4.16 -26.29
CA THR A 464 -5.19 -4.64 -25.26
C THR A 464 -6.50 -3.82 -25.19
N PRO A 465 -6.48 -2.46 -25.23
CA PRO A 465 -7.72 -1.68 -25.12
C PRO A 465 -8.73 -1.93 -26.25
N ALA A 466 -8.26 -2.24 -27.45
CA ALA A 466 -9.09 -2.53 -28.63
C ALA A 466 -9.40 -4.03 -28.76
N ALA A 467 -8.47 -4.89 -28.34
CA ALA A 467 -8.59 -6.34 -28.47
C ALA A 467 -9.43 -7.01 -27.37
N VAL A 468 -9.67 -6.34 -26.24
CA VAL A 468 -10.39 -6.90 -25.08
C VAL A 468 -11.69 -6.12 -24.85
N GLN A 469 -12.81 -6.83 -24.64
CA GLN A 469 -14.14 -6.25 -24.43
C GLN A 469 -14.23 -5.35 -23.18
N GLY A 470 -15.16 -4.38 -23.20
CA GLY A 470 -15.32 -3.37 -22.14
C GLY A 470 -15.75 -3.91 -20.77
N ASN A 471 -16.23 -5.15 -20.69
CA ASN A 471 -16.58 -5.87 -19.46
C ASN A 471 -15.35 -6.29 -18.63
N GLN A 472 -14.16 -6.40 -19.25
CA GLN A 472 -12.90 -6.70 -18.57
C GLN A 472 -12.17 -5.41 -18.19
N VAL A 473 -12.18 -5.08 -16.91
CA VAL A 473 -11.51 -3.87 -16.39
C VAL A 473 -10.12 -4.17 -15.83
N GLY A 474 -9.85 -5.42 -15.45
CA GLY A 474 -8.56 -5.84 -14.90
C GLY A 474 -7.42 -5.71 -15.91
N PHE A 475 -6.30 -5.12 -15.49
CA PHE A 475 -5.05 -5.03 -16.26
C PHE A 475 -5.11 -4.30 -17.63
N VAL A 476 -6.21 -3.63 -17.97
CA VAL A 476 -6.32 -2.80 -19.18
C VAL A 476 -6.03 -1.34 -18.83
N LYS A 477 -5.12 -0.71 -19.60
CA LYS A 477 -4.76 0.70 -19.38
C LYS A 477 -5.98 1.60 -19.65
N GLY A 478 -6.30 2.47 -18.70
CA GLY A 478 -7.37 3.47 -18.82
C GLY A 478 -8.71 3.04 -18.21
N ARG A 479 -8.94 1.75 -17.95
CA ARG A 479 -10.17 1.25 -17.31
C ARG A 479 -10.08 1.32 -15.78
N LEU A 480 -11.17 1.67 -15.10
CA LEU A 480 -11.17 1.89 -13.65
C LEU A 480 -11.96 0.81 -12.92
N LEU A 481 -11.33 0.15 -11.94
CA LEU A 481 -11.98 -0.88 -11.10
C LEU A 481 -13.33 -0.44 -10.52
N CYS A 482 -13.45 0.83 -10.14
CA CYS A 482 -14.69 1.36 -9.55
C CYS A 482 -15.89 1.26 -10.51
N GLU A 483 -15.69 1.28 -11.83
CA GLU A 483 -16.78 1.20 -12.81
C GLU A 483 -17.52 -0.15 -12.72
N ASN A 484 -16.79 -1.26 -12.57
CA ASN A 484 -17.40 -2.58 -12.37
C ASN A 484 -18.17 -2.65 -11.06
N VAL A 485 -17.63 -2.08 -9.97
CA VAL A 485 -18.33 -2.10 -8.68
C VAL A 485 -19.59 -1.23 -8.73
N LEU A 486 -19.52 -0.07 -9.39
CA LEU A 486 -20.66 0.83 -9.56
C LEU A 486 -21.76 0.16 -10.39
N LEU A 487 -21.41 -0.39 -11.56
CA LEU A 487 -22.36 -1.10 -12.42
C LEU A 487 -22.97 -2.32 -11.71
N ALA A 488 -22.15 -3.14 -11.06
CA ALA A 488 -22.66 -4.25 -10.25
C ALA A 488 -23.63 -3.76 -9.15
N SER A 489 -23.33 -2.64 -8.49
CA SER A 489 -24.19 -2.06 -7.45
C SER A 489 -25.54 -1.58 -8.01
N GLU A 490 -25.57 -1.07 -9.23
CA GLU A 490 -26.82 -0.71 -9.92
C GLU A 490 -27.64 -1.95 -10.27
N LEU A 491 -27.00 -3.00 -10.80
CA LEU A 491 -27.68 -4.24 -11.21
C LEU A 491 -28.27 -5.02 -10.03
N VAL A 492 -27.61 -5.00 -8.85
CA VAL A 492 -28.10 -5.72 -7.66
C VAL A 492 -29.00 -4.89 -6.74
N ALA A 493 -29.24 -3.60 -7.01
CA ALA A 493 -29.89 -2.66 -6.09
C ALA A 493 -31.24 -3.14 -5.50
N ASN A 494 -31.96 -4.02 -6.20
CA ASN A 494 -33.28 -4.49 -5.82
C ASN A 494 -33.35 -5.98 -5.44
N PHE A 495 -32.21 -6.67 -5.31
CA PHE A 495 -32.20 -8.12 -5.04
C PHE A 495 -32.86 -8.48 -3.69
N ASN A 496 -32.81 -7.58 -2.71
CA ASN A 496 -33.40 -7.81 -1.39
C ASN A 496 -34.90 -7.44 -1.31
N ARG A 497 -35.54 -7.04 -2.41
CA ARG A 497 -36.98 -6.78 -2.43
C ARG A 497 -37.73 -8.11 -2.54
N GLU A 498 -38.82 -8.23 -1.80
CA GLU A 498 -39.74 -9.36 -1.92
C GLU A 498 -40.39 -9.39 -3.30
N GLY A 499 -40.52 -10.58 -3.89
CA GLY A 499 -41.09 -10.76 -5.22
C GLY A 499 -40.79 -12.14 -5.80
N SER A 500 -41.27 -12.39 -7.02
CA SER A 500 -40.84 -13.53 -7.83
C SER A 500 -39.41 -13.33 -8.32
N VAL A 501 -38.65 -14.42 -8.45
CA VAL A 501 -37.30 -14.38 -9.03
C VAL A 501 -37.40 -13.99 -10.51
N THR A 502 -36.73 -12.90 -10.88
CA THR A 502 -36.65 -12.39 -12.26
C THR A 502 -35.23 -11.99 -12.66
N ARG A 503 -34.28 -12.10 -11.73
CA ARG A 503 -32.89 -11.63 -11.88
C ARG A 503 -31.96 -12.55 -11.12
N GLY A 504 -30.82 -12.86 -11.73
CA GLY A 504 -29.78 -13.68 -11.14
C GLY A 504 -28.40 -13.07 -11.34
N CYS A 505 -27.52 -13.34 -10.39
CA CYS A 505 -26.09 -13.06 -10.48
C CYS A 505 -25.30 -14.28 -10.03
N LEU A 506 -24.33 -14.71 -10.84
CA LEU A 506 -23.42 -15.80 -10.54
C LEU A 506 -22.01 -15.24 -10.34
N GLN A 507 -21.47 -15.36 -9.13
CA GLN A 507 -20.08 -15.06 -8.84
C GLN A 507 -19.22 -16.29 -9.06
N ILE A 508 -18.25 -16.19 -9.96
CA ILE A 508 -17.39 -17.30 -10.37
C ILE A 508 -16.02 -17.20 -9.70
N ASP A 509 -15.51 -18.35 -9.24
CA ASP A 509 -14.12 -18.55 -8.81
C ASP A 509 -13.42 -19.54 -9.76
N ILE A 510 -12.35 -19.12 -10.43
CA ILE A 510 -11.55 -19.97 -11.33
C ILE A 510 -10.40 -20.61 -10.54
N SER A 511 -10.31 -21.94 -10.60
CA SER A 511 -9.29 -22.69 -9.87
C SER A 511 -7.90 -22.49 -10.45
N LYS A 512 -7.03 -21.78 -9.69
CA LYS A 512 -5.61 -21.57 -10.01
C LYS A 512 -5.40 -21.04 -11.45
N ALA A 513 -6.15 -20.00 -11.81
CA ALA A 513 -6.29 -19.52 -13.18
C ALA A 513 -4.95 -19.31 -13.92
N TYR A 514 -4.00 -18.62 -13.31
CA TYR A 514 -2.68 -18.42 -13.91
C TYR A 514 -1.91 -19.73 -14.10
N ASP A 515 -2.01 -20.69 -13.18
CA ASP A 515 -1.19 -21.90 -13.19
C ASP A 515 -1.70 -22.95 -14.19
N ASN A 516 -2.97 -22.86 -14.61
CA ASN A 516 -3.65 -23.89 -15.40
C ASN A 516 -3.84 -23.57 -16.89
N VAL A 517 -3.75 -22.30 -17.30
CA VAL A 517 -4.00 -21.90 -18.70
C VAL A 517 -3.06 -22.61 -19.68
N ASP A 518 -3.63 -23.18 -20.75
CA ASP A 518 -2.86 -23.87 -21.79
C ASP A 518 -2.18 -22.88 -22.75
N TRP A 519 -0.89 -23.12 -23.04
CA TRP A 519 -0.13 -22.23 -23.93
C TRP A 519 -0.64 -22.23 -25.37
N ARG A 520 -1.15 -23.36 -25.87
CA ARG A 520 -1.68 -23.46 -27.23
C ARG A 520 -2.92 -22.59 -27.41
N HIS A 521 -3.79 -22.52 -26.40
CA HIS A 521 -4.94 -21.60 -26.40
C HIS A 521 -4.50 -20.14 -26.54
N ILE A 522 -3.47 -19.74 -25.79
CA ILE A 522 -2.90 -18.38 -25.88
C ILE A 522 -2.33 -18.13 -27.28
N LEU A 523 -1.47 -19.02 -27.76
CA LEU A 523 -0.79 -18.85 -29.05
C LEU A 523 -1.79 -18.83 -30.22
N ASN A 524 -2.79 -19.73 -30.23
CA ASN A 524 -3.85 -19.75 -31.23
C ASN A 524 -4.64 -18.44 -31.22
N THR A 525 -4.91 -17.88 -30.04
CA THR A 525 -5.59 -16.57 -29.91
C THR A 525 -4.73 -15.44 -30.49
N LEU A 526 -3.43 -15.40 -30.20
CA LEU A 526 -2.52 -14.39 -30.76
C LEU A 526 -2.38 -14.49 -32.28
N HIS A 527 -2.36 -15.71 -32.83
CA HIS A 527 -2.37 -15.94 -34.27
C HIS A 527 -3.70 -15.53 -34.91
N ALA A 528 -4.83 -15.82 -34.27
CA ALA A 528 -6.17 -15.41 -34.75
C ALA A 528 -6.33 -13.89 -34.80
N PHE A 529 -5.66 -13.17 -33.90
CA PHE A 529 -5.61 -11.70 -33.90
C PHE A 529 -4.67 -11.13 -34.96
N GLU A 530 -3.98 -11.97 -35.74
CA GLU A 530 -3.05 -11.57 -36.79
C GLU A 530 -1.91 -10.70 -36.26
N LEU A 531 -1.46 -10.97 -35.04
CA LEU A 531 -0.28 -10.32 -34.52
C LEU A 531 0.97 -10.76 -35.30
N PRO A 532 1.98 -9.89 -35.42
CA PRO A 532 3.17 -10.21 -36.21
C PRO A 532 3.86 -11.47 -35.68
N HIS A 533 4.21 -12.40 -36.58
CA HIS A 533 4.80 -13.70 -36.23
C HIS A 533 6.02 -13.57 -35.31
N ARG A 534 6.86 -12.54 -35.54
CA ARG A 534 8.03 -12.24 -34.72
C ARG A 534 7.68 -11.95 -33.25
N LEU A 535 6.59 -11.20 -32.99
CA LEU A 535 6.12 -10.92 -31.63
C LEU A 535 5.62 -12.20 -30.95
N ILE A 536 4.86 -13.02 -31.68
CA ILE A 536 4.34 -14.29 -31.16
C ILE A 536 5.51 -15.22 -30.78
N ALA A 537 6.53 -15.33 -31.63
CA ALA A 537 7.72 -16.12 -31.35
C ALA A 537 8.49 -15.65 -30.10
N TRP A 538 8.63 -14.32 -29.88
CA TRP A 538 9.23 -13.79 -28.65
C TRP A 538 8.42 -14.17 -27.40
N ILE A 539 7.10 -14.07 -27.49
CA ILE A 539 6.18 -14.43 -26.39
C ILE A 539 6.26 -15.94 -26.11
N GLU A 540 6.20 -16.76 -27.15
CA GLU A 540 6.30 -18.22 -27.05
C GLU A 540 7.57 -18.62 -26.31
N LYS A 541 8.74 -18.13 -26.74
CA LYS A 541 10.02 -18.42 -26.06
C LYS A 541 10.00 -18.01 -24.59
N CYS A 542 9.36 -16.90 -24.24
CA CYS A 542 9.25 -16.45 -22.86
C CYS A 542 8.43 -17.40 -21.98
N ILE A 543 7.27 -17.87 -22.48
CA ILE A 543 6.33 -18.66 -21.68
C ILE A 543 6.61 -20.17 -21.71
N SER A 544 7.23 -20.70 -22.78
CA SER A 544 7.41 -22.15 -22.99
C SER A 544 8.76 -22.71 -22.53
N SER A 545 9.76 -21.87 -22.27
CA SER A 545 11.09 -22.29 -21.78
C SER A 545 11.40 -22.13 -20.26
N PRO A 546 10.47 -21.71 -19.37
CA PRO A 546 10.82 -21.49 -17.97
C PRO A 546 11.13 -22.81 -17.25
N HIS A 547 12.07 -22.72 -16.32
CA HIS A 547 12.38 -23.80 -15.38
C HIS A 547 12.19 -23.30 -13.95
N TYR A 548 11.55 -24.10 -13.12
CA TYR A 548 11.13 -23.73 -11.78
C TYR A 548 11.97 -24.44 -10.72
N SER A 549 12.35 -23.67 -9.69
CA SER A 549 12.79 -24.17 -8.39
C SER A 549 11.90 -23.60 -7.31
N ILE A 550 11.60 -24.36 -6.26
CA ILE A 550 10.68 -23.91 -5.21
C ILE A 550 11.48 -23.42 -4.01
N ALA A 551 11.14 -22.24 -3.48
CA ALA A 551 11.75 -21.71 -2.28
C ALA A 551 10.97 -22.18 -1.04
N ILE A 552 11.60 -23.05 -0.23
CA ILE A 552 11.03 -23.63 0.98
C ILE A 552 11.92 -23.22 2.15
N ASN A 553 11.37 -22.42 3.08
CA ASN A 553 12.06 -21.96 4.30
C ASN A 553 13.46 -21.34 4.06
N GLY A 554 13.69 -20.75 2.88
CA GLY A 554 14.95 -20.09 2.49
C GLY A 554 15.88 -20.91 1.59
N GLU A 555 15.60 -22.19 1.39
CA GLU A 555 16.35 -23.10 0.52
C GLU A 555 15.63 -23.29 -0.83
N LEU A 556 16.38 -23.58 -1.89
CA LEU A 556 15.83 -23.92 -3.21
C LEU A 556 15.75 -25.44 -3.36
N CYS A 557 14.57 -25.95 -3.66
CA CYS A 557 14.33 -27.37 -3.88
C CYS A 557 13.82 -27.63 -5.30
N GLY A 558 14.32 -28.71 -5.92
CA GLY A 558 13.96 -29.13 -7.27
C GLY A 558 14.49 -28.22 -8.40
N PHE A 559 14.34 -28.71 -9.63
CA PHE A 559 14.58 -27.94 -10.85
C PHE A 559 13.92 -28.63 -12.05
N PHE A 560 12.71 -28.21 -12.41
CA PHE A 560 11.89 -28.88 -13.43
C PHE A 560 11.37 -27.91 -14.50
N PRO A 561 11.12 -28.37 -15.74
CA PRO A 561 10.59 -27.52 -16.80
C PRO A 561 9.10 -27.24 -16.58
N GLY A 562 8.65 -26.03 -16.94
CA GLY A 562 7.23 -25.74 -17.07
C GLY A 562 6.62 -26.41 -18.31
N LYS A 563 5.32 -26.71 -18.26
CA LYS A 563 4.56 -27.26 -19.40
C LYS A 563 3.23 -26.54 -19.68
N LYS A 564 2.73 -25.73 -18.73
CA LYS A 564 1.52 -24.91 -18.85
C LYS A 564 1.57 -23.74 -17.87
N GLY A 565 0.58 -22.86 -17.95
CA GLY A 565 0.40 -21.75 -17.03
C GLY A 565 1.27 -20.53 -17.32
N LEU A 566 0.92 -19.42 -16.70
CA LEU A 566 1.58 -18.14 -16.76
C LEU A 566 2.16 -17.80 -15.37
N ARG A 567 3.34 -17.20 -15.35
CA ARG A 567 4.05 -16.87 -14.11
C ARG A 567 3.38 -15.76 -13.32
N GLN A 568 3.01 -16.03 -12.07
CA GLN A 568 2.45 -15.02 -11.17
C GLN A 568 3.51 -14.00 -10.76
N GLY A 569 3.37 -12.75 -11.21
CA GLY A 569 4.32 -11.66 -10.95
C GLY A 569 5.19 -11.28 -12.15
N ASP A 570 5.02 -11.96 -13.28
CA ASP A 570 5.64 -11.62 -14.56
C ASP A 570 4.83 -10.54 -15.31
N SER A 571 5.52 -9.63 -16.02
CA SER A 571 4.88 -8.44 -16.61
C SER A 571 4.00 -8.76 -17.81
N ILE A 572 4.40 -9.71 -18.67
CA ILE A 572 3.58 -10.14 -19.83
C ILE A 572 2.35 -10.95 -19.44
N SER A 573 2.40 -11.68 -18.33
CA SER A 573 1.39 -12.67 -17.98
C SER A 573 -0.01 -12.09 -17.79
N SER A 574 -0.11 -10.85 -17.29
CA SER A 574 -1.41 -10.21 -17.07
C SER A 574 -2.13 -9.90 -18.39
N SER A 575 -1.42 -9.36 -19.38
CA SER A 575 -1.98 -9.06 -20.71
C SER A 575 -2.35 -10.33 -21.47
N LEU A 576 -1.51 -11.37 -21.41
CA LEU A 576 -1.81 -12.66 -22.06
C LEU A 576 -3.04 -13.33 -21.44
N PHE A 577 -3.18 -13.26 -20.11
CA PHE A 577 -4.31 -13.86 -19.42
C PHE A 577 -5.64 -13.20 -19.82
N ILE A 578 -5.72 -11.87 -19.83
CA ILE A 578 -6.95 -11.17 -20.20
C ILE A 578 -7.31 -11.35 -21.68
N ILE A 579 -6.33 -11.45 -22.57
CA ILE A 579 -6.56 -11.76 -24.00
C ILE A 579 -7.14 -13.18 -24.13
N ALA A 580 -6.59 -14.16 -23.41
CA ALA A 580 -7.10 -15.52 -23.42
C ALA A 580 -8.51 -15.65 -22.81
N MET A 581 -8.82 -14.84 -21.78
CA MET A 581 -10.13 -14.75 -21.14
C MET A 581 -11.18 -14.04 -22.01
N ASP A 582 -10.79 -13.20 -22.95
CA ASP A 582 -11.75 -12.51 -23.82
C ASP A 582 -12.53 -13.49 -24.70
N ILE A 583 -11.94 -14.65 -25.03
CA ILE A 583 -12.64 -15.72 -25.75
C ILE A 583 -13.85 -16.24 -24.96
N LEU A 584 -13.75 -16.38 -23.63
CA LEU A 584 -14.91 -16.71 -22.79
C LEU A 584 -15.95 -15.60 -22.86
N SER A 585 -15.49 -14.35 -22.87
CA SER A 585 -16.36 -13.17 -22.89
C SER A 585 -17.21 -13.15 -24.16
N LYS A 586 -16.59 -13.42 -25.32
CA LYS A 586 -17.28 -13.58 -26.60
C LYS A 586 -18.24 -14.76 -26.65
N LYS A 587 -17.85 -15.90 -26.08
CA LYS A 587 -18.72 -17.09 -26.00
C LYS A 587 -19.97 -16.85 -25.18
N LEU A 588 -19.89 -16.07 -24.11
CA LEU A 588 -21.08 -15.69 -23.32
C LEU A 588 -22.02 -14.78 -24.11
N ASP A 589 -21.48 -13.81 -24.86
CA ASP A 589 -22.29 -12.94 -25.71
C ASP A 589 -22.92 -13.70 -26.90
N GLU A 590 -22.21 -14.68 -27.46
CA GLU A 590 -22.74 -15.63 -28.45
C GLU A 590 -23.86 -16.49 -27.86
N ALA A 591 -23.67 -17.06 -26.66
CA ALA A 591 -24.67 -17.88 -26.00
C ALA A 591 -25.99 -17.12 -25.70
N VAL A 592 -25.92 -15.81 -25.42
CA VAL A 592 -27.12 -14.97 -25.34
C VAL A 592 -27.80 -14.80 -26.70
N ARG A 593 -27.01 -14.53 -27.75
CA ARG A 593 -27.55 -14.36 -29.12
C ARG A 593 -28.18 -15.65 -29.65
N ASP A 594 -27.63 -16.80 -29.30
CA ASP A 594 -28.13 -18.13 -29.64
C ASP A 594 -29.33 -18.57 -28.78
N GLY A 595 -29.72 -17.77 -27.77
CA GLY A 595 -30.82 -18.10 -26.86
C GLY A 595 -30.52 -19.23 -25.88
N ARG A 596 -29.24 -19.56 -25.63
CA ARG A 596 -28.85 -20.57 -24.63
C ARG A 596 -29.12 -20.10 -23.20
N PHE A 597 -29.04 -18.79 -22.96
CA PHE A 597 -29.48 -18.15 -21.72
C PHE A 597 -29.90 -16.71 -21.97
N ASN A 598 -30.80 -16.17 -21.13
CA ASN A 598 -31.19 -14.76 -21.23
C ASN A 598 -30.36 -13.90 -20.25
N PRO A 599 -29.92 -12.70 -20.70
CA PRO A 599 -29.22 -11.77 -19.83
C PRO A 599 -30.18 -11.18 -18.80
N HIS A 600 -29.62 -10.54 -17.79
CA HIS A 600 -30.40 -9.78 -16.83
C HIS A 600 -31.28 -8.73 -17.57
N PRO A 601 -32.53 -8.45 -17.14
CA PRO A 601 -33.45 -7.58 -17.90
C PRO A 601 -32.94 -6.16 -18.17
N LEU A 602 -32.08 -5.64 -17.28
CA LEU A 602 -31.41 -4.35 -17.44
C LEU A 602 -30.08 -4.43 -18.20
N CYS A 603 -29.78 -5.56 -18.84
CA CYS A 603 -28.52 -5.82 -19.51
C CYS A 603 -28.70 -6.22 -20.98
N SER A 604 -29.87 -5.94 -21.57
CA SER A 604 -30.11 -6.16 -23.00
C SER A 604 -29.60 -5.01 -23.86
N ASP A 605 -29.58 -3.77 -23.34
CA ASP A 605 -29.13 -2.57 -24.05
C ASP A 605 -28.50 -1.55 -23.08
N PRO A 606 -27.17 -1.46 -22.98
CA PRO A 606 -26.19 -2.27 -23.72
C PRO A 606 -26.20 -3.74 -23.27
N LEU A 607 -25.78 -4.64 -24.17
CA LEU A 607 -25.64 -6.07 -23.83
C LEU A 607 -24.54 -6.26 -22.78
N ILE A 608 -24.92 -6.70 -21.59
CA ILE A 608 -24.00 -6.98 -20.47
C ILE A 608 -24.25 -8.39 -19.96
N THR A 609 -23.44 -9.34 -20.41
CA THR A 609 -23.49 -10.72 -19.92
C THR A 609 -22.76 -10.86 -18.58
N HIS A 610 -21.65 -10.15 -18.40
CA HIS A 610 -20.81 -10.30 -17.21
C HIS A 610 -19.91 -9.08 -16.96
N LEU A 611 -19.28 -9.04 -15.78
CA LEU A 611 -18.24 -8.10 -15.39
C LEU A 611 -17.02 -8.88 -14.89
N SER A 612 -15.85 -8.58 -15.46
CA SER A 612 -14.60 -9.28 -15.16
C SER A 612 -13.54 -8.32 -14.61
N PHE A 613 -12.82 -8.77 -13.59
CA PHE A 613 -11.59 -8.17 -13.12
C PHE A 613 -10.51 -9.25 -13.04
N ALA A 614 -9.81 -9.45 -14.16
CA ALA A 614 -8.93 -10.61 -14.35
C ALA A 614 -9.72 -11.93 -14.23
N ASP A 615 -9.48 -12.73 -13.18
CA ASP A 615 -10.12 -14.01 -12.90
C ASP A 615 -11.41 -13.90 -12.07
N ASP A 616 -11.62 -12.77 -11.36
CA ASP A 616 -12.85 -12.50 -10.62
C ASP A 616 -13.97 -12.09 -11.60
N MET A 617 -15.03 -12.88 -11.71
CA MET A 617 -16.11 -12.67 -12.68
C MET A 617 -17.51 -12.71 -12.03
N LEU A 618 -18.38 -11.79 -12.43
CA LEU A 618 -19.81 -11.77 -12.10
C LEU A 618 -20.62 -11.91 -13.39
N ILE A 619 -21.42 -12.96 -13.54
CA ILE A 619 -22.34 -13.16 -14.66
C ILE A 619 -23.75 -12.73 -14.25
N PHE A 620 -24.45 -11.98 -15.10
CA PHE A 620 -25.79 -11.46 -14.84
C PHE A 620 -26.80 -12.07 -15.82
N PHE A 621 -27.91 -12.60 -15.29
CA PHE A 621 -28.92 -13.33 -16.06
C PHE A 621 -30.34 -13.11 -15.52
N ASP A 622 -31.34 -13.70 -16.17
CA ASP A 622 -32.77 -13.58 -15.83
C ASP A 622 -33.24 -14.35 -14.57
N GLY A 623 -32.31 -15.01 -13.86
CA GLY A 623 -32.62 -15.78 -12.65
C GLY A 623 -33.22 -17.17 -12.89
N THR A 624 -33.48 -17.56 -14.14
CA THR A 624 -34.08 -18.87 -14.46
C THR A 624 -33.07 -20.02 -14.37
N GLU A 625 -33.55 -21.22 -14.03
CA GLU A 625 -32.73 -22.44 -14.02
C GLU A 625 -32.19 -22.80 -15.41
N SER A 626 -32.99 -22.60 -16.47
CA SER A 626 -32.54 -22.81 -17.85
C SER A 626 -31.34 -21.94 -18.21
N SER A 627 -31.38 -20.66 -17.83
CA SER A 627 -30.26 -19.74 -18.06
C SER A 627 -29.03 -20.13 -17.25
N LEU A 628 -29.20 -20.53 -15.98
CA LEU A 628 -28.10 -21.01 -15.14
C LEU A 628 -27.41 -22.23 -15.76
N ARG A 629 -28.19 -23.20 -16.26
CA ARG A 629 -27.66 -24.38 -16.96
C ARG A 629 -26.86 -23.98 -18.20
N GLY A 630 -27.42 -23.11 -19.06
CA GLY A 630 -26.72 -22.64 -20.26
C GLY A 630 -25.41 -21.94 -19.95
N ILE A 631 -25.35 -21.14 -18.87
CA ILE A 631 -24.11 -20.49 -18.41
C ILE A 631 -23.07 -21.55 -17.99
N LEU A 632 -23.46 -22.54 -17.20
CA LEU A 632 -22.55 -23.60 -16.74
C LEU A 632 -22.02 -24.46 -17.90
N GLU A 633 -22.84 -24.72 -18.91
CA GLU A 633 -22.43 -25.41 -20.14
C GLU A 633 -21.35 -24.63 -20.89
N VAL A 634 -21.54 -23.32 -21.12
CA VAL A 634 -20.54 -22.46 -21.77
C VAL A 634 -19.23 -22.44 -21.00
N LEU A 635 -19.29 -22.37 -19.67
CA LEU A 635 -18.09 -22.39 -18.84
C LEU A 635 -17.39 -23.75 -18.90
N LYS A 636 -18.14 -24.86 -19.00
CA LYS A 636 -17.57 -26.20 -19.16
C LYS A 636 -16.91 -26.39 -20.52
N GLU A 637 -17.52 -25.88 -21.60
CA GLU A 637 -16.89 -25.83 -22.93
C GLU A 637 -15.57 -25.05 -22.85
N PHE A 638 -15.56 -23.91 -22.17
CA PHE A 638 -14.37 -23.08 -22.04
C PHE A 638 -13.25 -23.75 -21.22
N GLU A 639 -13.59 -24.52 -20.19
CA GLU A 639 -12.64 -25.35 -19.45
C GLU A 639 -11.91 -26.35 -20.37
N LEU A 640 -12.64 -27.01 -21.27
CA LEU A 640 -12.08 -27.98 -22.23
C LEU A 640 -11.17 -27.32 -23.27
N ILE A 641 -11.43 -26.04 -23.61
CA ILE A 641 -10.65 -25.28 -24.59
C ILE A 641 -9.39 -24.66 -23.98
N SER A 642 -9.50 -24.08 -22.79
CA SER A 642 -8.46 -23.23 -22.20
C SER A 642 -7.67 -23.91 -21.07
N GLY A 643 -8.23 -24.97 -20.47
CA GLY A 643 -7.75 -25.59 -19.24
C GLY A 643 -8.17 -24.86 -17.95
N LEU A 644 -8.96 -23.79 -18.05
CA LEU A 644 -9.42 -23.01 -16.90
C LEU A 644 -10.70 -23.60 -16.31
N ALA A 645 -10.54 -24.35 -15.21
CA ALA A 645 -11.66 -25.00 -14.52
C ALA A 645 -12.31 -24.10 -13.46
N LEU A 646 -13.64 -24.18 -13.38
CA LEU A 646 -14.43 -23.56 -12.33
C LEU A 646 -14.22 -24.24 -10.97
N ASN A 647 -14.28 -23.45 -9.90
CA ASN A 647 -14.43 -23.96 -8.54
C ASN A 647 -15.90 -23.89 -8.11
N LEU A 648 -16.69 -24.90 -8.42
CA LEU A 648 -18.13 -24.91 -8.11
C LEU A 648 -18.42 -24.64 -6.61
N GLY A 649 -17.64 -25.25 -5.71
CA GLY A 649 -17.80 -25.08 -4.26
C GLY A 649 -17.41 -23.70 -3.71
N LYS A 650 -16.75 -22.85 -4.51
CA LYS A 650 -16.46 -21.44 -4.15
C LYS A 650 -17.29 -20.44 -4.93
N SER A 651 -17.84 -20.86 -6.07
CA SER A 651 -18.77 -20.06 -6.87
C SER A 651 -20.09 -19.89 -6.11
N ARG A 652 -20.66 -18.68 -6.21
CA ARG A 652 -21.84 -18.27 -5.43
C ARG A 652 -22.97 -17.81 -6.32
N LEU A 653 -24.17 -18.32 -6.05
CA LEU A 653 -25.41 -17.94 -6.73
C LEU A 653 -26.19 -16.92 -5.90
N PHE A 654 -26.63 -15.83 -6.53
CA PHE A 654 -27.50 -14.82 -5.96
C PHE A 654 -28.74 -14.68 -6.84
N LEU A 655 -29.92 -14.79 -6.26
CA LEU A 655 -31.21 -14.55 -6.92
C LEU A 655 -31.95 -13.40 -6.21
N ASP A 656 -32.76 -12.66 -6.96
CA ASP A 656 -33.64 -11.63 -6.40
C ASP A 656 -34.91 -12.23 -5.76
N GLY A 657 -35.82 -11.37 -5.27
CA GLY A 657 -37.09 -11.80 -4.66
C GLY A 657 -36.98 -12.22 -3.18
N ASN A 658 -35.77 -12.24 -2.61
CA ASN A 658 -35.49 -12.61 -1.21
C ASN A 658 -35.94 -14.04 -0.84
N GLN A 659 -35.93 -14.97 -1.79
CA GLN A 659 -36.34 -16.37 -1.59
C GLN A 659 -35.14 -17.29 -1.32
N LEU A 660 -34.72 -17.38 -0.06
CA LEU A 660 -33.49 -18.10 0.32
C LEU A 660 -33.55 -19.61 0.07
N GLN A 661 -34.65 -20.29 0.41
CA GLN A 661 -34.74 -21.75 0.27
C GLN A 661 -34.73 -22.23 -1.19
N PRO A 662 -35.52 -21.65 -2.12
CA PRO A 662 -35.43 -22.01 -3.55
C PRO A 662 -34.04 -21.75 -4.13
N THR A 663 -33.39 -20.65 -3.71
CA THR A 663 -32.03 -20.32 -4.15
C THR A 663 -31.02 -21.35 -3.67
N GLU A 664 -31.13 -21.81 -2.42
CA GLU A 664 -30.26 -22.83 -1.84
C GLU A 664 -30.46 -24.20 -2.52
N ALA A 665 -31.70 -24.57 -2.79
CA ALA A 665 -32.02 -25.80 -3.51
C ALA A 665 -31.41 -25.80 -4.93
N LEU A 666 -31.60 -24.69 -5.67
CA LEU A 666 -31.02 -24.54 -7.01
C LEU A 666 -29.50 -24.52 -6.99
N ALA A 667 -28.88 -23.79 -6.06
CA ALA A 667 -27.42 -23.76 -5.92
C ALA A 667 -26.87 -25.17 -5.65
N SER A 668 -27.49 -25.90 -4.72
CA SER A 668 -27.06 -27.25 -4.33
C SER A 668 -27.20 -28.27 -5.48
N ALA A 669 -28.24 -28.14 -6.32
CA ALA A 669 -28.45 -29.01 -7.47
C ALA A 669 -27.28 -28.96 -8.49
N TYR A 670 -26.61 -27.81 -8.59
CA TYR A 670 -25.46 -27.59 -9.50
C TYR A 670 -24.11 -27.57 -8.78
N GLY A 671 -24.06 -27.93 -7.49
CA GLY A 671 -22.83 -27.92 -6.68
C GLY A 671 -22.28 -26.51 -6.40
N LEU A 672 -23.12 -25.48 -6.52
CA LEU A 672 -22.81 -24.09 -6.19
C LEU A 672 -23.14 -23.79 -4.73
N THR A 673 -22.58 -22.70 -4.20
CA THR A 673 -22.95 -22.19 -2.87
C THR A 673 -23.98 -21.07 -2.97
N GLN A 674 -24.94 -21.04 -2.06
CA GLN A 674 -25.88 -19.92 -1.97
C GLN A 674 -25.15 -18.67 -1.46
N GLY A 675 -25.26 -17.56 -2.21
CA GLY A 675 -24.71 -16.26 -1.85
C GLY A 675 -25.74 -15.36 -1.16
N SER A 676 -25.29 -14.51 -0.25
CA SER A 676 -26.12 -13.48 0.39
C SER A 676 -25.49 -12.09 0.23
N LEU A 677 -26.33 -11.08 0.00
CA LEU A 677 -25.94 -9.67 -0.07
C LEU A 677 -26.18 -9.00 1.29
N PRO A 678 -25.25 -8.16 1.79
CA PRO A 678 -24.05 -7.65 1.11
C PRO A 678 -22.87 -8.64 1.10
N VAL A 679 -22.17 -8.71 -0.04
CA VAL A 679 -21.00 -9.58 -0.24
C VAL A 679 -19.74 -8.76 -0.53
N ARG A 680 -18.56 -9.28 -0.20
CA ARG A 680 -17.28 -8.64 -0.56
C ARG A 680 -16.97 -8.91 -2.04
N TYR A 681 -16.89 -7.85 -2.84
CA TYR A 681 -16.50 -7.89 -4.27
C TYR A 681 -15.38 -6.87 -4.52
N LEU A 682 -14.28 -7.31 -5.16
CA LEU A 682 -13.09 -6.49 -5.45
C LEU A 682 -12.53 -5.70 -4.25
N GLY A 683 -12.73 -6.24 -3.03
CA GLY A 683 -12.22 -5.66 -1.80
C GLY A 683 -13.15 -4.66 -1.09
N VAL A 684 -14.34 -4.40 -1.62
CA VAL A 684 -15.38 -3.52 -1.03
C VAL A 684 -16.72 -4.26 -0.93
N PRO A 685 -17.66 -3.83 -0.07
CA PRO A 685 -18.99 -4.42 0.00
C PRO A 685 -19.83 -4.06 -1.23
N LEU A 686 -20.35 -5.07 -1.91
CA LEU A 686 -21.44 -4.96 -2.87
C LEU A 686 -22.75 -5.07 -2.09
N SER A 687 -23.40 -3.92 -1.86
CA SER A 687 -24.63 -3.83 -1.08
C SER A 687 -25.77 -3.24 -1.92
N PRO A 688 -26.96 -3.87 -1.92
CA PRO A 688 -28.15 -3.33 -2.60
C PRO A 688 -28.72 -2.10 -1.88
N SER A 689 -28.34 -1.88 -0.61
CA SER A 689 -28.85 -0.79 0.22
C SER A 689 -27.73 0.08 0.76
N LYS A 690 -28.08 1.28 1.24
CA LYS A 690 -27.12 2.22 1.82
C LYS A 690 -26.33 1.56 2.94
N LEU A 691 -25.01 1.73 2.90
CA LEU A 691 -24.09 1.10 3.85
C LEU A 691 -24.45 1.41 5.30
N LYS A 692 -24.74 0.35 6.06
CA LYS A 692 -24.97 0.36 7.49
C LYS A 692 -23.64 0.23 8.24
N LYS A 693 -23.68 0.42 9.55
CA LYS A 693 -22.47 0.35 10.40
C LYS A 693 -21.70 -0.96 10.24
N HIS A 694 -22.40 -2.08 10.12
CA HIS A 694 -21.77 -3.40 9.93
C HIS A 694 -21.08 -3.54 8.58
N ASP A 695 -21.59 -2.91 7.50
CA ASP A 695 -21.04 -3.05 6.14
C ASP A 695 -19.66 -2.42 6.00
N TYR A 696 -19.43 -1.29 6.68
CA TYR A 696 -18.13 -0.61 6.69
C TYR A 696 -17.27 -0.92 7.91
N GLN A 697 -17.75 -1.75 8.84
CA GLN A 697 -16.96 -2.20 9.99
C GLN A 697 -15.65 -2.91 9.57
N PRO A 698 -15.63 -3.76 8.51
CA PRO A 698 -14.38 -4.35 8.01
C PRO A 698 -13.31 -3.32 7.59
N LEU A 699 -13.72 -2.14 7.12
CA LEU A 699 -12.77 -1.05 6.82
C LEU A 699 -12.12 -0.53 8.12
N ILE A 700 -12.93 -0.29 9.15
CA ILE A 700 -12.46 0.17 10.46
C ILE A 700 -11.54 -0.87 11.09
N ASP A 701 -11.94 -2.13 11.09
CA ASP A 701 -11.18 -3.24 11.67
C ASP A 701 -9.85 -3.44 10.94
N LYS A 702 -9.84 -3.29 9.60
CA LYS A 702 -8.60 -3.32 8.82
C LYS A 702 -7.65 -2.19 9.19
N VAL A 703 -8.15 -0.98 9.44
CA VAL A 703 -7.33 0.15 9.92
C VAL A 703 -6.81 -0.12 11.34
N LEU A 704 -7.67 -0.61 12.24
CA LEU A 704 -7.29 -0.96 13.61
C LEU A 704 -6.26 -2.08 13.66
N ALA A 705 -6.43 -3.14 12.87
CA ALA A 705 -5.49 -4.25 12.76
C ALA A 705 -4.12 -3.77 12.27
N ARG A 706 -4.09 -2.83 11.31
CA ARG A 706 -2.83 -2.21 10.87
C ARG A 706 -2.17 -1.42 11.99
N ILE A 707 -2.93 -0.58 12.69
CA ILE A 707 -2.42 0.21 13.83
C ILE A 707 -1.87 -0.71 14.94
N LYS A 708 -2.63 -1.74 15.32
CA LYS A 708 -2.21 -2.74 16.32
C LYS A 708 -0.98 -3.53 15.88
N SER A 709 -0.84 -3.80 14.58
CA SER A 709 0.32 -4.53 14.03
C SER A 709 1.61 -3.71 14.03
N TRP A 710 1.50 -2.38 14.05
CA TRP A 710 2.67 -1.54 14.15
C TRP A 710 3.19 -1.62 15.58
N THR A 711 4.50 -1.77 15.75
CA THR A 711 5.15 -1.80 17.06
C THR A 711 5.17 -0.39 17.67
N VAL A 712 3.97 0.07 18.05
CA VAL A 712 3.60 1.45 18.41
C VAL A 712 4.58 2.11 19.38
N LYS A 713 5.07 1.34 20.36
CA LYS A 713 5.97 1.85 21.42
C LYS A 713 7.31 2.37 20.89
N ARG A 714 7.70 2.06 19.65
CA ARG A 714 8.99 2.47 19.07
C ARG A 714 8.88 3.51 17.96
N LEU A 715 7.68 3.91 17.52
CA LEU A 715 7.50 4.87 16.44
C LEU A 715 7.46 6.30 16.94
N SER A 716 8.27 7.19 16.34
CA SER A 716 8.18 8.63 16.56
C SER A 716 6.87 9.21 16.01
N PHE A 717 6.51 10.42 16.42
CA PHE A 717 5.39 11.18 15.84
C PHE A 717 5.50 11.34 14.33
N ALA A 718 6.71 11.57 13.81
CA ALA A 718 6.95 11.67 12.37
C ALA A 718 6.68 10.32 11.66
N GLY A 719 7.14 9.21 12.25
CA GLY A 719 6.84 7.86 11.75
C GLY A 719 5.33 7.55 11.75
N ARG A 720 4.60 7.94 12.81
CA ARG A 720 3.14 7.80 12.89
C ARG A 720 2.41 8.63 11.84
N LEU A 721 2.80 9.89 11.64
CA LEU A 721 2.24 10.77 10.61
C LEU A 721 2.42 10.17 9.21
N GLN A 722 3.61 9.65 8.92
CA GLN A 722 3.93 9.01 7.64
C GLN A 722 3.07 7.76 7.39
N LEU A 723 2.86 6.94 8.42
CA LEU A 723 1.98 5.76 8.36
C LEU A 723 0.52 6.14 8.11
N LEU A 724 0.03 7.22 8.71
CA LEU A 724 -1.30 7.75 8.44
C LEU A 724 -1.43 8.17 6.97
N GLN A 725 -0.49 8.98 6.49
CA GLN A 725 -0.51 9.52 5.12
C GLN A 725 -0.43 8.44 4.05
N THR A 726 0.40 7.43 4.26
CA THR A 726 0.69 6.41 3.24
C THR A 726 -0.23 5.20 3.32
N VAL A 727 -0.54 4.70 4.53
CA VAL A 727 -1.28 3.45 4.72
C VAL A 727 -2.76 3.72 5.02
N VAL A 728 -3.08 4.47 6.07
CA VAL A 728 -4.49 4.65 6.50
C VAL A 728 -5.28 5.45 5.47
N TYR A 729 -4.71 6.55 4.99
CA TYR A 729 -5.30 7.35 3.92
C TYR A 729 -5.35 6.56 2.61
N GLY A 730 -4.36 5.72 2.30
CA GLY A 730 -4.39 4.84 1.14
C GLY A 730 -5.58 3.87 1.17
N ILE A 731 -5.81 3.20 2.30
CA ILE A 731 -6.95 2.28 2.49
C ILE A 731 -8.28 3.03 2.39
N THR A 732 -8.39 4.18 3.04
CA THR A 732 -9.63 4.98 3.09
C THR A 732 -9.96 5.60 1.73
N ASN A 733 -8.95 6.10 1.02
CA ASN A 733 -9.09 6.68 -0.31
C ASN A 733 -9.55 5.64 -1.33
N PHE A 734 -9.07 4.39 -1.22
CA PHE A 734 -9.55 3.30 -2.08
C PHE A 734 -11.07 3.12 -1.95
N TRP A 735 -11.59 3.00 -0.74
CA TRP A 735 -13.04 2.89 -0.51
C TRP A 735 -13.81 4.13 -0.98
N SER A 736 -13.33 5.32 -0.62
CA SER A 736 -13.97 6.59 -0.99
C SER A 736 -13.97 6.83 -2.50
N SER A 737 -13.02 6.24 -3.23
CA SER A 737 -12.94 6.35 -4.70
C SER A 737 -13.95 5.49 -5.45
N VAL A 738 -14.54 4.49 -4.79
CA VAL A 738 -15.53 3.60 -5.39
C VAL A 738 -16.95 4.10 -5.15
N PHE A 739 -17.28 4.53 -3.93
CA PHE A 739 -18.58 5.12 -3.61
C PHE A 739 -18.49 6.09 -2.41
N PRO A 740 -19.46 7.01 -2.24
CA PRO A 740 -19.49 7.92 -1.11
C PRO A 740 -19.64 7.18 0.24
N LEU A 741 -18.68 7.37 1.15
CA LEU A 741 -18.75 6.79 2.49
C LEU A 741 -19.67 7.59 3.42
N PRO A 742 -20.41 6.92 4.33
CA PRO A 742 -21.21 7.61 5.35
C PRO A 742 -20.36 8.49 6.27
N LYS A 743 -20.85 9.68 6.62
CA LYS A 743 -20.16 10.63 7.51
C LYS A 743 -19.71 9.99 8.83
N GLY A 744 -20.56 9.17 9.45
CA GLY A 744 -20.22 8.48 10.71
C GLY A 744 -19.04 7.50 10.59
N CYS A 745 -18.80 6.91 9.42
CA CYS A 745 -17.62 6.10 9.15
C CYS A 745 -16.36 6.99 9.10
N LEU A 746 -16.43 8.09 8.35
CA LEU A 746 -15.32 9.04 8.20
C LEU A 746 -14.93 9.67 9.54
N ASP A 747 -15.91 10.10 10.34
CA ASP A 747 -15.67 10.68 11.67
C ASP A 747 -14.98 9.66 12.60
N ARG A 748 -15.39 8.38 12.54
CA ARG A 748 -14.75 7.32 13.33
C ARG A 748 -13.31 7.05 12.89
N LEU A 749 -13.05 7.04 11.59
CA LEU A 749 -11.69 6.89 11.05
C LEU A 749 -10.80 8.07 11.44
N GLU A 750 -11.30 9.31 11.37
CA GLU A 750 -10.57 10.49 11.82
C GLU A 750 -10.27 10.46 13.33
N GLN A 751 -11.21 9.98 14.15
CA GLN A 751 -10.96 9.76 15.59
C GLN A 751 -9.81 8.78 15.83
N ILE A 752 -9.79 7.66 15.10
CA ILE A 752 -8.73 6.66 15.18
C ILE A 752 -7.39 7.25 14.72
N CYS A 753 -7.37 8.00 13.61
CA CYS A 753 -6.18 8.69 13.12
C CYS A 753 -5.63 9.69 14.15
N ASN A 754 -6.51 10.46 14.79
CA ASN A 754 -6.14 11.42 15.83
C ASN A 754 -5.58 10.71 17.07
N ALA A 755 -6.25 9.66 17.56
CA ALA A 755 -5.76 8.85 18.67
C ALA A 755 -4.38 8.26 18.38
N PHE A 756 -4.20 7.69 17.18
CA PHE A 756 -2.96 7.06 16.77
C PHE A 756 -1.81 8.05 16.66
N LEU A 757 -2.03 9.24 16.08
CA LEU A 757 -1.00 10.26 15.98
C LEU A 757 -0.45 10.64 17.36
N TRP A 758 -1.35 10.91 18.33
CA TRP A 758 -0.98 11.44 19.64
C TRP A 758 -0.53 10.39 20.65
N SER A 759 -1.34 9.35 20.86
CA SER A 759 -1.07 8.33 21.88
C SER A 759 -0.26 7.15 21.35
N GLY A 760 -0.25 6.96 20.02
CA GLY A 760 0.22 5.73 19.39
C GLY A 760 -0.82 4.61 19.41
N ASP A 761 -1.84 4.70 20.25
CA ASP A 761 -2.93 3.73 20.35
C ASP A 761 -4.17 4.21 19.59
N SER A 762 -5.10 3.29 19.35
CA SER A 762 -6.38 3.50 18.68
C SER A 762 -7.53 3.84 19.63
N ALA A 763 -7.37 3.61 20.95
CA ALA A 763 -8.46 3.69 21.91
C ALA A 763 -8.80 5.13 22.34
N SER A 764 -7.79 6.00 22.53
CA SER A 764 -8.02 7.35 23.05
C SER A 764 -7.04 8.38 22.51
N ALA A 765 -7.57 9.55 22.14
CA ALA A 765 -6.78 10.74 21.84
C ALA A 765 -6.49 11.59 23.10
N ARG A 766 -6.61 11.02 24.31
CA ARG A 766 -6.18 11.69 25.55
C ARG A 766 -4.71 12.12 25.39
N GLY A 767 -4.46 13.43 25.55
CA GLY A 767 -3.15 14.04 25.30
C GLY A 767 -2.97 14.68 23.92
N ALA A 768 -4.01 14.76 23.08
CA ALA A 768 -3.97 15.52 21.83
C ALA A 768 -3.73 17.02 22.10
N LYS A 769 -2.60 17.53 21.62
CA LYS A 769 -2.16 18.91 21.91
C LYS A 769 -2.75 19.95 20.96
N ILE A 770 -3.01 19.57 19.71
CA ILE A 770 -3.49 20.45 18.65
C ILE A 770 -4.77 19.83 18.05
N ALA A 771 -5.78 20.66 17.81
CA ALA A 771 -7.06 20.23 17.26
C ALA A 771 -6.87 19.57 15.88
N TRP A 772 -7.60 18.47 15.62
CA TRP A 772 -7.47 17.70 14.38
C TRP A 772 -7.73 18.56 13.12
N ARG A 773 -8.62 19.54 13.19
CA ARG A 773 -8.85 20.51 12.11
C ARG A 773 -7.57 21.27 11.71
N THR A 774 -6.77 21.68 12.68
CA THR A 774 -5.50 22.40 12.49
C THR A 774 -4.42 21.45 12.01
N VAL A 775 -4.40 20.21 12.51
CA VAL A 775 -3.50 19.16 12.01
C VAL A 775 -3.72 18.91 10.51
N CYS A 776 -4.98 18.95 10.05
CA CYS A 776 -5.36 18.78 8.65
C CYS A 776 -5.19 20.01 7.75
N THR A 777 -4.57 21.10 8.21
CA THR A 777 -4.22 22.22 7.32
C THR A 777 -2.85 21.98 6.66
N PRO A 778 -2.54 22.67 5.54
CA PRO A 778 -1.21 22.60 4.94
C PRO A 778 -0.11 23.02 5.92
N LYS A 779 1.09 22.45 5.77
CA LYS A 779 2.27 22.84 6.57
C LYS A 779 2.56 24.35 6.52
N LYS A 780 2.32 24.98 5.36
CA LYS A 780 2.45 26.43 5.17
C LYS A 780 1.48 27.24 6.05
N SER A 781 0.33 26.68 6.38
CA SER A 781 -0.72 27.29 7.22
C SER A 781 -0.68 26.75 8.66
N GLY A 782 0.47 26.21 9.09
CA GLY A 782 0.69 25.72 10.43
C GLY A 782 0.19 24.30 10.73
N GLY A 783 -0.29 23.52 9.77
CA GLY A 783 -0.72 22.13 9.99
C GLY A 783 0.36 21.09 9.71
N LEU A 784 -0.05 19.82 9.59
CA LEU A 784 0.83 18.70 9.21
C LEU A 784 0.65 18.26 7.75
N GLY A 785 -0.29 18.86 7.02
CA GLY A 785 -0.60 18.51 5.63
C GLY A 785 -1.45 17.25 5.47
N LEU A 786 -2.09 16.78 6.54
CA LEU A 786 -3.17 15.79 6.43
C LEU A 786 -4.40 16.42 5.78
N ARG A 787 -5.28 15.62 5.19
CA ARG A 787 -6.51 16.12 4.55
C ARG A 787 -7.74 15.61 5.31
N ARG A 788 -8.77 16.43 5.45
CA ARG A 788 -10.05 15.99 6.05
C ARG A 788 -10.66 14.89 5.18
N LEU A 789 -11.06 13.77 5.77
CA LEU A 789 -11.58 12.62 5.01
C LEU A 789 -12.90 12.96 4.31
N LEU A 790 -13.73 13.81 4.92
CA LEU A 790 -14.97 14.31 4.33
C LEU A 790 -14.73 15.04 3.00
N GLY A 791 -13.76 15.95 2.97
CA GLY A 791 -13.43 16.70 1.74
C GLY A 791 -12.84 15.79 0.65
N ILE A 792 -12.11 14.75 1.02
CA ILE A 792 -11.63 13.74 0.06
C ILE A 792 -12.80 12.94 -0.53
N ASN A 793 -13.73 12.50 0.31
CA ASN A 793 -14.92 11.75 -0.10
C ASN A 793 -15.77 12.54 -1.10
N GLN A 794 -15.95 13.84 -0.88
CA GLN A 794 -16.63 14.73 -1.83
C GLN A 794 -15.91 14.78 -3.17
N VAL A 795 -14.59 15.01 -3.19
CA VAL A 795 -13.81 15.10 -4.44
C VAL A 795 -13.87 13.79 -5.24
N PHE A 796 -13.87 12.63 -4.58
CA PHE A 796 -14.05 11.37 -5.28
C PHE A 796 -15.46 11.22 -5.86
N GLY A 797 -16.50 11.66 -5.16
CA GLY A 797 -17.85 11.73 -5.72
C GLY A 797 -17.91 12.63 -6.97
N LEU A 798 -17.23 13.79 -6.94
CA LEU A 798 -17.11 14.66 -8.12
C LEU A 798 -16.37 13.99 -9.28
N LYS A 799 -15.35 13.17 -8.99
CA LYS A 799 -14.67 12.37 -10.01
C LYS A 799 -15.64 11.40 -10.70
N LEU A 800 -16.55 10.77 -9.95
CA LEU A 800 -17.54 9.85 -10.52
C LEU A 800 -18.56 10.58 -11.40
N ILE A 801 -18.99 11.78 -11.01
CA ILE A 801 -19.81 12.65 -11.88
C ILE A 801 -19.05 13.00 -13.16
N TRP A 802 -17.78 13.40 -13.03
CA TRP A 802 -16.93 13.74 -14.18
C TRP A 802 -16.82 12.59 -15.20
N LEU A 803 -16.76 11.34 -14.75
CA LEU A 803 -16.72 10.19 -15.65
C LEU A 803 -17.96 10.11 -16.56
N LEU A 804 -19.14 10.58 -16.13
CA LEU A 804 -20.35 10.59 -16.97
C LEU A 804 -20.19 11.49 -18.21
N PHE A 805 -19.32 12.50 -18.14
CA PHE A 805 -19.05 13.46 -19.21
C PHE A 805 -17.80 13.11 -20.01
N SER A 806 -16.80 12.46 -19.41
CA SER A 806 -15.47 12.28 -20.02
C SER A 806 -15.10 10.86 -20.42
N ALA A 807 -15.82 9.85 -19.97
CA ALA A 807 -15.41 8.44 -20.12
C ALA A 807 -16.12 7.78 -21.31
N GLU A 808 -15.72 8.17 -22.51
CA GLU A 808 -16.10 7.48 -23.75
C GLU A 808 -15.70 6.00 -23.68
N GLY A 809 -16.62 5.10 -24.01
CA GLY A 809 -16.40 3.65 -23.98
C GLY A 809 -16.52 2.98 -22.60
N SER A 810 -16.85 3.71 -21.53
CA SER A 810 -17.14 3.11 -20.21
C SER A 810 -18.50 2.42 -20.20
N LEU A 811 -18.52 1.12 -19.86
CA LEU A 811 -19.74 0.31 -19.79
C LEU A 811 -20.73 0.82 -18.73
N TRP A 812 -20.22 1.27 -17.58
CA TRP A 812 -21.03 1.86 -16.52
C TRP A 812 -21.69 3.16 -16.99
N VAL A 813 -20.94 4.03 -17.68
CA VAL A 813 -21.48 5.31 -18.18
C VAL A 813 -22.53 5.07 -19.26
N ALA A 814 -22.28 4.16 -20.20
CA ALA A 814 -23.26 3.78 -21.22
C ALA A 814 -24.56 3.27 -20.59
N TRP A 815 -24.46 2.39 -19.59
CA TRP A 815 -25.60 1.85 -18.86
C TRP A 815 -26.38 2.93 -18.10
N VAL A 816 -25.68 3.81 -17.37
CA VAL A 816 -26.30 4.92 -16.62
C VAL A 816 -27.00 5.90 -17.55
N LYS A 817 -26.36 6.28 -18.65
CA LYS A 817 -26.95 7.16 -19.66
C LYS A 817 -28.23 6.55 -20.25
N ARG A 818 -28.25 5.24 -20.48
CA ARG A 818 -29.42 4.55 -21.06
C ARG A 818 -30.57 4.33 -20.06
N HIS A 819 -30.28 3.84 -18.85
CA HIS A 819 -31.31 3.36 -17.91
C HIS A 819 -31.68 4.34 -16.79
N LEU A 820 -30.77 5.22 -16.38
CA LEU A 820 -31.02 6.16 -15.29
C LEU A 820 -31.29 7.58 -15.79
N ILE A 821 -30.53 8.03 -16.79
CA ILE A 821 -30.72 9.36 -17.40
C ILE A 821 -31.78 9.25 -18.50
N GLY A 822 -31.61 8.38 -19.49
CA GLY A 822 -32.51 8.28 -20.64
C GLY A 822 -32.57 9.61 -21.40
N ASP A 823 -33.78 10.05 -21.74
CA ASP A 823 -34.04 11.33 -22.41
C ASP A 823 -34.10 12.54 -21.46
N LYS A 824 -33.81 12.32 -20.17
CA LYS A 824 -33.85 13.36 -19.13
C LYS A 824 -32.57 14.18 -19.10
N LEU A 825 -32.69 15.43 -18.68
CA LEU A 825 -31.58 16.36 -18.49
C LEU A 825 -30.91 16.13 -17.13
N PHE A 826 -29.61 15.79 -17.15
CA PHE A 826 -28.84 15.49 -15.94
C PHE A 826 -28.88 16.58 -14.87
N TRP A 827 -28.89 17.86 -15.29
CA TRP A 827 -28.82 19.00 -14.38
C TRP A 827 -30.17 19.41 -13.78
N VAL A 828 -31.29 19.03 -14.40
CA VAL A 828 -32.63 19.55 -14.08
C VAL A 828 -33.51 18.48 -13.47
N ASP A 829 -33.55 17.32 -14.10
CA ASP A 829 -34.57 16.34 -13.79
C ASP A 829 -34.35 15.65 -12.44
N ASP A 830 -35.47 15.21 -11.84
CA ASP A 830 -35.43 14.32 -10.69
C ASP A 830 -35.08 12.89 -11.12
N LEU A 831 -33.77 12.65 -11.11
CA LEU A 831 -33.15 11.34 -11.38
C LEU A 831 -33.07 10.46 -10.12
N GLY A 832 -33.61 10.91 -8.97
CA GLY A 832 -33.47 10.23 -7.68
C GLY A 832 -34.50 9.13 -7.41
N THR A 833 -35.52 9.01 -8.26
CA THR A 833 -36.58 8.01 -8.14
C THR A 833 -36.04 6.59 -8.34
N ASN A 834 -35.30 6.37 -9.42
CA ASN A 834 -34.67 5.11 -9.79
C ASN A 834 -33.17 5.06 -9.43
N GLY A 835 -32.56 3.88 -9.60
CA GLY A 835 -31.13 3.67 -9.36
C GLY A 835 -30.75 3.31 -7.91
N SER A 836 -29.48 2.94 -7.75
CA SER A 836 -28.91 2.52 -6.48
C SER A 836 -28.80 3.67 -5.47
N TRP A 837 -28.52 3.32 -4.22
CA TRP A 837 -28.20 4.32 -3.20
C TRP A 837 -26.94 5.13 -3.55
N VAL A 838 -25.99 4.56 -4.31
CA VAL A 838 -24.77 5.27 -4.73
C VAL A 838 -25.13 6.38 -5.70
N TRP A 839 -25.94 6.08 -6.71
CA TRP A 839 -26.47 7.06 -7.66
C TRP A 839 -27.15 8.23 -6.94
N LYS A 840 -28.02 7.93 -5.99
CA LYS A 840 -28.74 8.96 -5.20
C LYS A 840 -27.80 9.85 -4.39
N GLU A 841 -26.69 9.32 -3.87
CA GLU A 841 -25.67 10.16 -3.19
C GLU A 841 -24.83 10.98 -4.19
N LEU A 842 -24.57 10.49 -5.40
CA LEU A 842 -23.91 11.26 -6.46
C LEU A 842 -24.76 12.43 -6.92
N LEU A 843 -26.08 12.25 -7.08
CA LEU A 843 -26.99 13.32 -7.49
C LEU A 843 -26.98 14.52 -6.53
N LYS A 844 -26.70 14.31 -5.24
CA LYS A 844 -26.56 15.39 -4.26
C LYS A 844 -25.33 16.26 -4.49
N LEU A 845 -24.33 15.76 -5.22
CA LEU A 845 -23.10 16.49 -5.52
C LEU A 845 -23.16 17.25 -6.86
N ARG A 846 -24.27 17.17 -7.62
CA ARG A 846 -24.45 17.84 -8.93
C ARG A 846 -24.13 19.34 -8.87
N HIS A 847 -24.72 20.06 -7.93
CA HIS A 847 -24.51 21.51 -7.76
C HIS A 847 -23.05 21.88 -7.44
N ILE A 848 -22.29 20.98 -6.82
CA ILE A 848 -20.87 21.18 -6.53
C ILE A 848 -20.02 20.86 -7.78
N ALA A 849 -20.43 19.89 -8.60
CA ALA A 849 -19.72 19.50 -9.82
C ALA A 849 -19.87 20.53 -10.95
N ARG A 850 -21.07 21.09 -11.10
CA ARG A 850 -21.47 21.95 -12.22
C ARG A 850 -20.47 23.07 -12.55
N PRO A 851 -19.96 23.87 -11.58
CA PRO A 851 -19.05 24.97 -11.89
C PRO A 851 -17.70 24.54 -12.49
N PHE A 852 -17.31 23.28 -12.31
CA PHE A 852 -16.05 22.74 -12.80
C PHE A 852 -16.14 22.14 -14.20
N ILE A 853 -17.34 21.79 -14.66
CA ILE A 853 -17.56 21.16 -15.96
C ILE A 853 -17.84 22.25 -16.98
N LYS A 854 -16.98 22.33 -17.99
CA LYS A 854 -17.07 23.28 -19.09
C LYS A 854 -17.21 22.51 -20.40
N CYS A 855 -17.85 23.10 -21.39
CA CYS A 855 -18.11 22.49 -22.69
C CYS A 855 -17.40 23.28 -23.79
N SER A 856 -16.71 22.57 -24.69
CA SER A 856 -16.19 23.13 -25.94
C SER A 856 -17.10 22.65 -27.06
N ILE A 857 -17.67 23.60 -27.79
CA ILE A 857 -18.59 23.32 -28.88
C ILE A 857 -17.79 22.80 -30.08
N VAL A 858 -18.27 21.69 -30.64
CA VAL A 858 -17.81 21.09 -31.90
C VAL A 858 -18.96 21.12 -32.89
N THR A 859 -20.08 20.47 -32.56
CA THR A 859 -21.29 20.46 -33.41
C THR A 859 -22.45 21.22 -32.80
N GLY A 860 -22.40 21.51 -31.49
CA GLY A 860 -23.45 22.18 -30.74
C GLY A 860 -24.68 21.30 -30.48
N LYS A 861 -24.63 20.02 -30.88
CA LYS A 861 -25.75 19.08 -30.79
C LYS A 861 -25.82 18.36 -29.46
N THR A 862 -24.75 18.30 -28.65
CA THR A 862 -24.78 17.63 -27.35
C THR A 862 -24.77 18.63 -26.19
N ALA A 863 -24.23 19.83 -26.40
CA ALA A 863 -24.25 20.93 -25.44
C ALA A 863 -25.65 21.53 -25.26
N LEU A 864 -26.13 21.58 -24.02
CA LEU A 864 -27.40 22.22 -23.67
C LEU A 864 -27.21 23.74 -23.58
N PHE A 865 -28.02 24.50 -24.31
CA PHE A 865 -27.91 25.96 -24.43
C PHE A 865 -27.97 26.65 -23.06
N TRP A 866 -28.95 26.28 -22.24
CA TRP A 866 -29.18 26.90 -20.94
C TRP A 866 -28.33 26.34 -19.80
N HIS A 867 -28.00 25.05 -19.87
CA HIS A 867 -27.52 24.31 -18.71
C HIS A 867 -26.02 24.13 -18.64
N ASP A 868 -25.37 23.88 -19.79
CA ASP A 868 -23.94 23.63 -19.86
C ASP A 868 -23.15 24.93 -20.01
N ASP A 869 -21.93 24.95 -19.47
CA ASP A 869 -21.07 26.13 -19.57
C ASP A 869 -20.19 26.06 -20.82
N TRP A 870 -20.77 26.49 -21.93
CA TRP A 870 -20.10 26.63 -23.23
C TRP A 870 -19.64 28.08 -23.53
N ASN A 871 -20.10 29.05 -22.75
CA ASN A 871 -19.87 30.48 -22.95
C ASN A 871 -18.82 31.08 -21.98
N GLY A 872 -18.40 30.32 -20.97
CA GLY A 872 -17.39 30.74 -19.99
C GLY A 872 -17.94 31.49 -18.77
N PHE A 873 -19.22 31.89 -18.78
CA PHE A 873 -19.90 32.56 -17.67
C PHE A 873 -20.76 31.61 -16.82
N GLY A 874 -20.77 30.31 -17.13
CA GLY A 874 -21.59 29.33 -16.41
C GLY A 874 -22.90 29.01 -17.12
N SER A 875 -23.87 28.54 -16.35
CA SER A 875 -25.22 28.27 -16.85
C SER A 875 -25.92 29.58 -17.18
N LEU A 876 -26.33 29.74 -18.44
CA LEU A 876 -27.08 30.93 -18.85
C LEU A 876 -28.37 31.06 -18.04
N LEU A 877 -29.02 29.96 -17.68
CA LEU A 877 -30.21 29.96 -16.82
C LEU A 877 -29.97 30.62 -15.46
N GLU A 878 -28.82 30.35 -14.82
CA GLU A 878 -28.46 30.98 -13.53
C GLU A 878 -28.19 32.48 -13.68
N VAL A 879 -27.75 32.92 -14.87
CA VAL A 879 -27.49 34.34 -15.18
C VAL A 879 -28.77 35.10 -15.47
N VAL A 880 -29.68 34.54 -16.27
CA VAL A 880 -30.89 35.23 -16.73
C VAL A 880 -32.12 34.99 -15.84
N GLY A 881 -32.05 33.99 -14.95
CA GLY A 881 -33.14 33.57 -14.05
C GLY A 881 -34.15 32.62 -14.71
N ASP A 882 -35.02 32.01 -13.91
CA ASP A 882 -35.98 30.98 -14.35
C ASP A 882 -36.98 31.46 -15.41
N ASN A 883 -37.23 32.76 -15.49
CA ASN A 883 -38.08 33.38 -16.52
C ASN A 883 -37.33 33.59 -17.85
N GLY A 884 -36.01 33.36 -17.90
CA GLY A 884 -35.16 33.53 -19.07
C GLY A 884 -35.68 32.82 -20.34
N PRO A 885 -35.93 31.50 -20.29
CA PRO A 885 -36.48 30.74 -21.40
C PRO A 885 -37.80 31.28 -21.93
N LEU A 886 -38.71 31.66 -21.01
CA LEU A 886 -40.02 32.23 -21.37
C LEU A 886 -39.86 33.57 -22.10
N VAL A 887 -38.95 34.43 -21.62
CA VAL A 887 -38.71 35.76 -22.18
C VAL A 887 -37.97 35.70 -23.52
N SER A 888 -37.05 34.74 -23.68
CA SER A 888 -36.30 34.59 -24.94
C SER A 888 -37.04 33.81 -26.01
N GLY A 889 -38.00 32.97 -25.63
CA GLY A 889 -38.70 32.06 -26.53
C GLY A 889 -37.90 30.79 -26.87
N ILE A 890 -36.75 30.58 -26.21
CA ILE A 890 -35.90 29.40 -26.43
C ILE A 890 -36.33 28.29 -25.44
N PRO A 891 -36.61 27.06 -25.92
CA PRO A 891 -36.94 25.93 -25.06
C PRO A 891 -35.87 25.67 -23.98
N ILE A 892 -36.28 25.20 -22.79
CA ILE A 892 -35.36 24.95 -21.68
C ILE A 892 -34.34 23.82 -21.99
N ASP A 893 -34.73 22.90 -22.86
CA ASP A 893 -33.98 21.75 -23.33
C ASP A 893 -33.25 21.98 -24.67
N ALA A 894 -33.28 23.22 -25.19
CA ALA A 894 -32.63 23.58 -26.45
C ALA A 894 -31.13 23.27 -26.45
N ARG A 895 -30.63 22.75 -27.58
CA ARG A 895 -29.19 22.55 -27.82
C ARG A 895 -28.59 23.82 -28.44
N VAL A 896 -27.28 23.98 -28.35
CA VAL A 896 -26.63 25.20 -28.86
C VAL A 896 -26.80 25.34 -30.38
N ALA A 897 -26.75 24.23 -31.11
CA ALA A 897 -26.95 24.21 -32.56
C ALA A 897 -28.37 24.63 -32.97
N ASP A 898 -29.39 24.27 -32.18
CA ASP A 898 -30.81 24.54 -32.48
C ASP A 898 -31.10 26.06 -32.54
N GLU A 899 -30.31 26.85 -31.80
CA GLU A 899 -30.49 28.30 -31.69
C GLU A 899 -29.61 29.11 -32.63
N SER A 900 -29.05 28.47 -33.66
CA SER A 900 -28.20 29.12 -34.67
C SER A 900 -28.71 28.84 -36.10
N VAL A 901 -28.72 29.86 -36.94
CA VAL A 901 -29.06 29.75 -38.37
C VAL A 901 -27.94 30.41 -39.18
N GLY A 902 -27.09 29.60 -39.81
CA GLY A 902 -25.87 30.09 -40.44
C GLY A 902 -24.97 30.79 -39.43
N ASN A 903 -24.54 32.03 -39.73
CA ASN A 903 -23.66 32.81 -38.85
C ASN A 903 -24.42 33.73 -37.87
N LEU A 904 -25.71 33.48 -37.62
CA LEU A 904 -26.56 34.32 -36.77
C LEU A 904 -27.27 33.50 -35.69
N TRP A 905 -27.34 34.05 -34.49
CA TRP A 905 -28.17 33.51 -33.40
C TRP A 905 -29.66 33.79 -33.64
N ASN A 906 -30.52 32.80 -33.38
CA ASN A 906 -31.98 32.91 -33.47
C ASN A 906 -32.57 33.59 -32.23
N LEU A 907 -32.17 34.84 -31.95
CA LEU A 907 -32.60 35.56 -30.75
C LEU A 907 -33.53 36.73 -31.06
N SER A 908 -34.54 36.91 -30.21
CA SER A 908 -35.45 38.07 -30.29
C SER A 908 -34.69 39.40 -30.27
N ARG A 909 -35.11 40.35 -31.13
CA ARG A 909 -34.54 41.71 -31.20
C ARG A 909 -35.01 42.63 -30.05
N SER A 910 -35.83 42.12 -29.14
CA SER A 910 -36.30 42.86 -27.97
C SER A 910 -35.15 43.38 -27.09
N ARG A 911 -35.37 44.54 -26.47
CA ARG A 911 -34.46 45.18 -25.50
C ARG A 911 -34.82 44.85 -24.05
N HIS A 912 -35.53 43.74 -23.82
CA HIS A 912 -35.81 43.28 -22.46
C HIS A 912 -34.50 43.06 -21.70
N PRO A 913 -34.37 43.49 -20.42
CA PRO A 913 -33.11 43.39 -19.67
C PRO A 913 -32.50 41.98 -19.67
N THR A 914 -33.33 40.95 -19.50
CA THR A 914 -32.95 39.52 -19.56
C THR A 914 -32.32 39.13 -20.90
N LEU A 915 -32.88 39.60 -22.02
CA LEU A 915 -32.35 39.33 -23.36
C LEU A 915 -31.06 40.11 -23.63
N MET A 916 -30.92 41.31 -23.06
CA MET A 916 -29.68 42.07 -23.14
C MET A 916 -28.55 41.38 -22.36
N LEU A 917 -28.84 40.85 -21.17
CA LEU A 917 -27.91 40.04 -20.39
C LEU A 917 -27.51 38.77 -21.15
N LEU A 918 -28.49 38.04 -21.71
CA LEU A 918 -28.23 36.85 -22.53
C LEU A 918 -27.27 37.16 -23.69
N LYS A 919 -27.55 38.23 -24.45
CA LYS A 919 -26.70 38.69 -25.57
C LYS A 919 -25.30 39.12 -25.15
N ALA A 920 -25.13 39.60 -23.92
CA ALA A 920 -23.82 39.96 -23.39
C ALA A 920 -22.99 38.74 -22.96
N CYS A 921 -23.64 37.61 -22.64
CA CYS A 921 -22.98 36.38 -22.20
C CYS A 921 -22.63 35.42 -23.34
N ILE A 922 -23.37 35.46 -24.45
CA ILE A 922 -23.07 34.65 -25.65
C ILE A 922 -22.05 35.36 -26.57
N PRO A 923 -21.26 34.61 -27.36
CA PRO A 923 -20.40 35.22 -28.36
C PRO A 923 -21.22 35.93 -29.45
N PRO A 924 -20.69 37.01 -30.06
CA PRO A 924 -21.42 37.83 -31.03
C PRO A 924 -21.83 37.07 -32.29
N THR A 925 -21.09 36.01 -32.65
CA THR A 925 -21.44 35.05 -33.70
C THR A 925 -21.47 33.64 -33.11
N PRO A 926 -22.33 32.73 -33.64
CA PRO A 926 -22.28 31.32 -33.28
C PRO A 926 -20.89 30.71 -33.54
N PRO A 927 -20.49 29.67 -32.78
CA PRO A 927 -19.27 28.91 -33.07
C PRO A 927 -19.33 28.27 -34.46
N ASP A 928 -18.17 28.12 -35.11
CA ASP A 928 -18.07 27.35 -36.36
C ASP A 928 -18.34 25.87 -36.05
N PHE A 929 -19.53 25.39 -36.40
CA PHE A 929 -19.91 23.99 -36.20
C PHE A 929 -19.21 23.09 -37.22
N MET A 930 -18.54 22.04 -36.74
CA MET A 930 -18.01 20.97 -37.59
C MET A 930 -19.16 20.08 -38.10
N GLU A 931 -18.94 19.33 -39.19
CA GLU A 931 -19.97 18.44 -39.75
C GLU A 931 -20.21 17.20 -38.88
N GLU A 932 -19.16 16.68 -38.22
CA GLU A 932 -19.20 15.46 -37.40
C GLU A 932 -18.46 15.62 -36.07
N GLY A 933 -18.96 14.95 -35.03
CA GLY A 933 -18.37 14.91 -33.68
C GLY A 933 -19.34 15.30 -32.57
N ASP A 934 -19.05 14.86 -31.35
CA ASP A 934 -19.77 15.30 -30.14
C ASP A 934 -19.06 16.50 -29.50
N ASP A 935 -19.82 17.38 -28.84
CA ASP A 935 -19.24 18.46 -28.03
C ASP A 935 -18.41 17.87 -26.88
N THR A 936 -17.27 18.50 -26.58
CA THR A 936 -16.27 17.95 -25.66
C THR A 936 -16.31 18.67 -24.31
N PHE A 937 -16.44 17.89 -23.24
CA PHE A 937 -16.41 18.44 -21.89
C PHE A 937 -14.99 18.44 -21.33
N PHE A 938 -14.67 19.44 -20.50
CA PHE A 938 -13.40 19.56 -19.80
C PHE A 938 -13.59 19.99 -18.34
N TRP A 939 -12.68 19.55 -17.47
CA TRP A 939 -12.70 19.89 -16.05
C TRP A 939 -11.77 21.07 -15.76
N LYS A 940 -12.32 22.20 -15.33
CA LYS A 940 -11.57 23.43 -15.08
C LYS A 940 -11.65 23.86 -13.62
N THR A 941 -10.49 23.89 -12.94
CA THR A 941 -10.39 24.29 -11.53
C THR A 941 -10.09 25.78 -11.32
N SER A 942 -9.66 26.47 -12.38
CA SER A 942 -9.34 27.90 -12.40
C SER A 942 -9.32 28.39 -13.84
N PRO A 943 -9.60 29.68 -14.13
CA PRO A 943 -9.45 30.27 -15.46
C PRO A 943 -8.09 29.99 -16.12
N LEU A 944 -7.02 29.89 -15.33
CA LEU A 944 -5.64 29.64 -15.76
C LEU A 944 -5.30 28.15 -15.97
N ASP A 945 -6.23 27.24 -15.65
CA ASP A 945 -6.01 25.80 -15.82
C ASP A 945 -6.27 25.37 -17.26
N ASN A 946 -5.20 25.23 -18.03
CA ASN A 946 -5.26 24.83 -19.45
C ASN A 946 -5.28 23.29 -19.63
N SER A 947 -5.22 22.52 -18.54
CA SER A 947 -5.06 21.05 -18.68
C SER A 947 -6.33 20.34 -19.14
N GLY A 948 -7.51 20.91 -18.88
CA GLY A 948 -8.82 20.31 -19.20
C GLY A 948 -9.11 18.97 -18.52
N ARG A 949 -8.19 18.46 -17.68
CA ARG A 949 -8.25 17.12 -17.08
C ARG A 949 -8.57 17.19 -15.59
N PHE A 950 -9.39 16.25 -15.13
CA PHE A 950 -9.70 16.12 -13.72
C PHE A 950 -8.45 15.82 -12.88
N SER A 951 -8.24 16.60 -11.82
CA SER A 951 -7.18 16.37 -10.84
C SER A 951 -7.74 16.42 -9.43
N THR A 952 -7.76 15.27 -8.75
CA THR A 952 -8.17 15.15 -7.34
C THR A 952 -7.44 16.16 -6.45
N SER A 953 -6.16 16.43 -6.71
CA SER A 953 -5.35 17.37 -5.92
C SER A 953 -5.75 18.82 -6.15
N LYS A 954 -5.96 19.24 -7.41
CA LYS A 954 -6.39 20.61 -7.73
C LYS A 954 -7.81 20.86 -7.24
N THR A 955 -8.75 19.97 -7.54
CA THR A 955 -10.16 20.07 -7.11
C THR A 955 -10.27 20.15 -5.59
N TRP A 956 -9.50 19.35 -4.85
CA TRP A 956 -9.49 19.41 -3.39
C TRP A 956 -9.07 20.78 -2.85
N LYS A 957 -8.05 21.42 -3.46
CA LYS A 957 -7.56 22.74 -3.02
C LYS A 957 -8.60 23.84 -3.24
N VAL A 958 -9.39 23.76 -4.30
CA VAL A 958 -10.46 24.74 -4.57
C VAL A 958 -11.59 24.59 -3.56
N LEU A 959 -12.02 23.36 -3.28
CA LEU A 959 -13.09 23.10 -2.30
C LEU A 959 -12.67 23.31 -0.84
N ASN A 960 -11.36 23.24 -0.55
CA ASN A 960 -10.79 23.36 0.79
C ASN A 960 -9.67 24.41 0.75
N PRO A 961 -10.01 25.71 0.63
CA PRO A 961 -9.01 26.77 0.55
C PRO A 961 -8.13 26.76 1.81
N ALA A 962 -6.83 26.91 1.59
CA ALA A 962 -5.87 26.89 2.68
C ALA A 962 -6.02 28.17 3.55
N PRO A 963 -5.92 28.06 4.88
CA PRO A 963 -5.81 29.24 5.72
C PRO A 963 -4.53 30.05 5.38
N PRO A 964 -4.45 31.33 5.78
CA PRO A 964 -3.27 32.16 5.55
C PRO A 964 -1.97 31.48 5.98
N PRO A 965 -0.86 31.68 5.25
CA PRO A 965 0.42 31.11 5.63
C PRO A 965 0.88 31.70 6.96
N VAL A 966 1.46 30.86 7.81
CA VAL A 966 2.06 31.30 9.07
C VAL A 966 3.53 31.63 8.83
N ASP A 967 4.02 32.74 9.36
CA ASP A 967 5.37 33.18 9.04
C ASP A 967 6.40 32.12 9.40
N TRP A 968 6.29 31.49 10.57
CA TRP A 968 7.25 30.52 11.11
C TRP A 968 7.38 29.19 10.33
N TYR A 969 6.53 28.88 9.33
CA TYR A 969 6.50 27.53 8.73
C TYR A 969 7.84 27.07 8.13
N LYS A 970 8.62 27.99 7.53
CA LYS A 970 9.92 27.69 6.91
C LYS A 970 10.99 27.28 7.93
N SER A 971 10.90 27.81 9.15
CA SER A 971 11.82 27.50 10.26
C SER A 971 11.55 26.12 10.88
N VAL A 972 10.34 25.58 10.68
CA VAL A 972 9.94 24.24 11.13
C VAL A 972 10.15 23.22 10.01
N TRP A 973 9.67 23.52 8.81
CA TRP A 973 9.55 22.59 7.70
C TRP A 973 10.50 22.93 6.55
N PHE A 974 11.80 22.75 6.75
CA PHE A 974 12.84 22.86 5.71
C PHE A 974 13.35 21.47 5.26
N PRO A 975 14.06 21.36 4.11
CA PRO A 975 14.48 20.06 3.56
C PRO A 975 15.32 19.22 4.53
N GLU A 976 16.32 19.81 5.16
CA GLU A 976 17.32 19.08 5.95
C GLU A 976 16.96 18.86 7.43
N LYS A 977 15.77 19.29 7.86
CA LYS A 977 15.28 19.18 9.24
C LYS A 977 15.39 17.77 9.81
N VAL A 978 15.53 17.69 11.14
CA VAL A 978 15.40 16.42 11.86
C VAL A 978 13.92 16.24 12.23
N PRO A 979 13.21 15.20 11.75
CA PRO A 979 11.74 15.11 11.88
C PRO A 979 11.21 15.22 13.32
N LYS A 980 11.87 14.58 14.29
CA LYS A 980 11.52 14.67 15.71
C LYS A 980 11.68 16.09 16.30
N HIS A 981 12.72 16.82 15.88
CA HIS A 981 12.95 18.19 16.34
C HIS A 981 11.95 19.14 15.68
N ALA A 982 11.72 18.99 14.37
CA ALA A 982 10.71 19.76 13.65
C ALA A 982 9.30 19.55 14.22
N PHE A 983 8.94 18.32 14.59
CA PHE A 983 7.64 18.06 15.23
C PHE A 983 7.54 18.73 16.61
N ASN A 984 8.59 18.67 17.43
CA ASN A 984 8.61 19.37 18.72
C ASN A 984 8.48 20.89 18.53
N MET A 985 9.28 21.46 17.64
CA MET A 985 9.24 22.88 17.28
C MET A 985 7.87 23.31 16.75
N TRP A 986 7.21 22.46 15.95
CA TRP A 986 5.83 22.71 15.51
C TRP A 986 4.84 22.84 16.68
N VAL A 987 4.96 21.99 17.70
CA VAL A 987 4.12 22.08 18.91
C VAL A 987 4.45 23.32 19.73
N VAL A 988 5.71 23.74 19.76
CA VAL A 988 6.17 24.99 20.40
C VAL A 988 5.54 26.22 19.73
N TYR A 989 5.57 26.32 18.41
CA TYR A 989 4.98 27.46 17.67
C TYR A 989 3.46 27.56 17.81
N HIS A 990 2.77 26.46 18.10
CA HIS A 990 1.34 26.47 18.42
C HIS A 990 1.04 26.82 19.88
N ASP A 991 2.09 27.01 20.69
CA ASP A 991 2.04 27.15 22.13
C ASP A 991 1.20 26.02 22.77
N ARG A 992 1.60 24.76 22.54
CA ARG A 992 0.87 23.58 23.06
C ARG A 992 1.73 22.60 23.82
N LEU A 993 2.91 23.02 24.27
CA LEU A 993 3.69 22.23 25.23
C LEU A 993 3.05 22.31 26.63
N PRO A 994 3.07 21.22 27.42
CA PRO A 994 2.58 21.22 28.79
C PRO A 994 3.61 21.84 29.76
N THR A 995 3.88 23.14 29.60
CA THR A 995 4.62 23.95 30.58
C THR A 995 3.79 24.18 31.85
N ASN A 996 4.44 24.45 32.98
CA ASN A 996 3.73 24.53 34.27
C ASN A 996 2.66 25.64 34.30
N ASP A 997 2.93 26.81 33.71
CA ASP A 997 1.94 27.88 33.54
C ASP A 997 0.65 27.40 32.86
N ARG A 998 0.75 26.57 31.83
CA ARG A 998 -0.38 26.00 31.10
C ARG A 998 -1.08 24.89 31.87
N LEU A 999 -0.32 24.05 32.57
CA LEU A 999 -0.88 23.01 33.44
C LEU A 999 -1.70 23.64 34.57
N LEU A 1000 -1.21 24.73 35.17
CA LEU A 1000 -1.92 25.55 36.14
C LEU A 1000 -3.19 26.17 35.55
N ALA A 1001 -3.10 26.75 34.34
CA ALA A 1001 -4.27 27.29 33.63
C ALA A 1001 -5.33 26.22 33.29
N TRP A 1002 -4.94 24.95 33.21
CA TRP A 1002 -5.86 23.81 33.05
C TRP A 1002 -6.44 23.29 34.38
N GLY A 1003 -6.09 23.91 35.50
CA GLY A 1003 -6.56 23.53 36.85
C GLY A 1003 -5.82 22.35 37.45
N LEU A 1004 -4.63 22.00 36.95
CA LEU A 1004 -3.80 20.94 37.53
C LEU A 1004 -2.93 21.51 38.66
N SER A 1005 -2.85 20.78 39.77
CA SER A 1005 -2.02 21.16 40.92
C SER A 1005 -0.54 20.84 40.67
N VAL A 1006 0.17 21.76 40.03
CA VAL A 1006 1.62 21.68 39.77
C VAL A 1006 2.34 22.94 40.29
N SER A 1007 3.63 22.84 40.60
CA SER A 1007 4.44 24.03 40.97
C SER A 1007 4.57 24.98 39.77
N SER A 1008 4.47 26.28 40.00
CA SER A 1008 4.73 27.29 38.96
C SER A 1008 6.22 27.38 38.60
N VAL A 1009 7.11 26.96 39.50
CA VAL A 1009 8.56 27.12 39.38
C VAL A 1009 9.16 26.24 38.27
N CYS A 1010 10.10 26.80 37.51
CA CYS A 1010 10.85 26.15 36.44
C CYS A 1010 11.78 25.04 36.99
N LEU A 1011 11.67 23.84 36.42
CA LEU A 1011 12.49 22.68 36.82
C LEU A 1011 13.97 22.78 36.42
N LEU A 1012 14.30 23.70 35.51
CA LEU A 1012 15.67 23.89 35.06
C LEU A 1012 16.48 24.81 35.98
N CYS A 1013 15.92 25.99 36.31
CA CYS A 1013 16.59 26.97 37.17
C CYS A 1013 16.15 26.92 38.64
N ALA A 1014 14.96 26.41 38.94
CA ALA A 1014 14.34 26.42 40.27
C ALA A 1014 14.11 27.81 40.89
N VAL A 1015 14.18 28.90 40.09
CA VAL A 1015 14.08 30.29 40.59
C VAL A 1015 12.80 31.02 40.11
N HIS A 1016 12.47 30.92 38.82
CA HIS A 1016 11.38 31.69 38.21
C HIS A 1016 10.23 30.79 37.76
N ASP A 1017 9.07 31.38 37.47
CA ASP A 1017 7.92 30.67 36.90
C ASP A 1017 8.22 30.11 35.49
N GLU A 1018 7.75 28.89 35.23
CA GLU A 1018 7.95 28.20 33.97
C GLU A 1018 6.94 28.66 32.91
N THR A 1019 7.34 29.64 32.10
CA THR A 1019 6.67 29.99 30.84
C THR A 1019 7.48 29.48 29.64
N SER A 1020 6.87 29.42 28.46
CA SER A 1020 7.58 29.03 27.22
C SER A 1020 8.79 29.93 26.93
N SER A 1021 8.64 31.27 27.05
CA SER A 1021 9.75 32.21 26.85
C SER A 1021 10.84 32.04 27.90
N HIS A 1022 10.47 31.85 29.18
CA HIS A 1022 11.44 31.56 30.23
C HIS A 1022 12.21 30.26 29.96
N LEU A 1023 11.48 29.17 29.73
CA LEU A 1023 12.05 27.83 29.58
C LEU A 1023 13.10 27.76 28.46
N PHE A 1024 12.83 28.37 27.30
CA PHE A 1024 13.70 28.24 26.12
C PHE A 1024 14.75 29.35 25.98
N PHE A 1025 14.55 30.52 26.59
CA PHE A 1025 15.46 31.66 26.40
C PHE A 1025 15.98 32.25 27.71
N SER A 1026 15.09 32.70 28.61
CA SER A 1026 15.49 33.52 29.77
C SER A 1026 15.92 32.71 31.01
N CYS A 1027 15.74 31.39 30.99
CA CYS A 1027 16.20 30.49 32.03
C CYS A 1027 17.74 30.42 32.04
N ALA A 1028 18.37 30.62 33.20
CA ALA A 1028 19.83 30.60 33.34
C ALA A 1028 20.49 29.34 32.73
N TYR A 1029 19.87 28.16 32.91
CA TYR A 1029 20.31 26.91 32.30
C TYR A 1029 20.27 26.95 30.76
N SER A 1030 19.19 27.47 30.19
CA SER A 1030 18.99 27.58 28.74
C SER A 1030 19.90 28.64 28.13
N THR A 1031 20.12 29.76 28.83
CA THR A 1031 21.08 30.80 28.43
C THR A 1031 22.51 30.23 28.35
N GLN A 1032 22.92 29.43 29.34
CA GLN A 1032 24.22 28.75 29.31
C GLN A 1032 24.36 27.78 28.13
N LEU A 1033 23.29 27.05 27.76
CA LEU A 1033 23.29 26.20 26.57
C LEU A 1033 23.48 26.99 25.27
N TRP A 1034 22.74 28.10 25.10
CA TRP A 1034 22.88 28.96 23.93
C TRP A 1034 24.30 29.56 23.84
N GLN A 1035 24.84 30.02 24.96
CA GLN A 1035 26.21 30.52 25.04
C GLN A 1035 27.24 29.42 24.76
N GLY A 1036 27.08 28.21 25.30
CA GLY A 1036 27.99 27.10 25.04
C GLY A 1036 28.07 26.69 23.56
N ILE A 1037 26.98 26.84 22.80
CA ILE A 1037 26.94 26.50 21.36
C ILE A 1037 27.39 27.67 20.48
N LEU A 1038 27.05 28.90 20.85
CA LEU A 1038 27.27 30.08 20.00
C LEU A 1038 28.47 30.94 20.42
N SER A 1039 29.07 30.74 21.59
CA SER A 1039 30.19 31.55 22.09
C SER A 1039 31.39 31.54 21.15
N GLN A 1040 31.65 30.43 20.49
CA GLN A 1040 32.76 30.27 19.55
C GLN A 1040 32.40 30.75 18.13
N SER A 1041 31.12 31.05 17.85
CA SER A 1041 30.66 31.28 16.48
C SER A 1041 30.90 32.69 15.93
N GLY A 1042 31.32 33.65 16.77
CA GLY A 1042 31.40 35.07 16.41
C GLY A 1042 30.04 35.71 16.10
N LEU A 1043 28.93 34.97 16.24
CA LEU A 1043 27.56 35.45 15.97
C LEU A 1043 26.98 36.11 17.22
N THR A 1044 27.29 37.39 17.42
CA THR A 1044 26.68 38.25 18.46
C THR A 1044 25.55 39.09 17.88
N PRO A 1045 24.44 39.34 18.59
CA PRO A 1045 24.10 38.90 19.96
C PRO A 1045 23.47 37.49 20.04
N PRO A 1046 23.32 36.91 21.26
CA PRO A 1046 22.55 35.66 21.48
C PRO A 1046 21.12 35.76 20.93
N PRO A 1047 20.44 34.62 20.69
CA PRO A 1047 19.10 34.62 20.12
C PRO A 1047 18.14 35.45 20.99
N PRO A 1048 17.29 36.30 20.39
CA PRO A 1048 16.32 37.12 21.11
C PRO A 1048 15.33 36.26 21.91
N PRO A 1049 14.68 36.82 22.96
CA PRO A 1049 13.96 36.06 23.99
C PRO A 1049 12.59 35.48 23.55
N ASP A 1050 12.34 35.44 22.24
CA ASP A 1050 11.09 34.95 21.67
C ASP A 1050 11.29 34.25 20.33
N PHE A 1051 10.44 33.26 20.06
CA PHE A 1051 10.52 32.41 18.87
C PHE A 1051 10.38 33.17 17.54
N LEU A 1052 9.64 34.28 17.51
CA LEU A 1052 9.40 35.04 16.27
C LEU A 1052 10.63 35.88 15.91
N SER A 1053 11.23 36.55 16.88
CA SER A 1053 12.45 37.33 16.71
C SER A 1053 13.65 36.46 16.38
N VAL A 1054 13.73 35.21 16.88
CA VAL A 1054 14.87 34.33 16.55
C VAL A 1054 14.94 34.06 15.06
N ARG A 1055 13.79 33.90 14.39
CA ARG A 1055 13.78 33.74 12.95
C ARG A 1055 14.33 34.96 12.23
N GLN A 1056 13.91 36.15 12.64
CA GLN A 1056 14.41 37.40 12.05
C GLN A 1056 15.92 37.51 12.27
N TRP A 1057 16.40 37.13 13.45
CA TRP A 1057 17.82 37.05 13.76
C TRP A 1057 18.57 36.08 12.83
N ILE A 1058 18.12 34.82 12.67
CA ILE A 1058 18.76 33.85 11.76
C ILE A 1058 18.86 34.40 10.32
N HIS A 1059 17.83 35.12 9.87
CA HIS A 1059 17.80 35.73 8.55
C HIS A 1059 18.73 36.96 8.40
N ASN A 1060 18.91 37.73 9.47
CA ASN A 1060 19.73 38.95 9.45
C ASN A 1060 21.22 38.65 9.63
N VAL A 1061 21.54 37.56 10.34
CA VAL A 1061 22.91 37.20 10.73
C VAL A 1061 23.73 36.63 9.56
N THR A 1062 23.10 36.04 8.54
CA THR A 1062 23.84 35.52 7.38
C THR A 1062 23.02 35.46 6.10
N GLN A 1063 23.69 35.73 4.98
CA GLN A 1063 23.19 35.49 3.62
C GLN A 1063 23.62 34.11 3.08
N ASP A 1064 24.51 33.38 3.78
CA ASP A 1064 24.95 32.04 3.38
C ASP A 1064 23.85 31.01 3.70
N GLN A 1065 23.32 30.38 2.65
CA GLN A 1065 22.27 29.37 2.74
C GLN A 1065 22.70 28.13 3.53
N LYS A 1066 23.99 27.73 3.51
CA LYS A 1066 24.50 26.58 4.28
C LYS A 1066 24.55 26.93 5.76
N LEU A 1067 25.11 28.08 6.11
CA LEU A 1067 25.16 28.56 7.51
C LEU A 1067 23.75 28.75 8.07
N ARG A 1068 22.83 29.33 7.30
CA ARG A 1068 21.42 29.47 7.69
C ARG A 1068 20.75 28.12 7.98
N THR A 1069 21.00 27.12 7.15
CA THR A 1069 20.47 25.75 7.37
C THR A 1069 21.05 25.13 8.64
N ILE A 1070 22.33 25.35 8.93
CA ILE A 1070 22.99 24.90 10.16
C ILE A 1070 22.36 25.59 11.39
N LEU A 1071 22.14 26.91 11.32
CA LEU A 1071 21.50 27.66 12.41
C LEU A 1071 20.05 27.21 12.66
N ASP A 1072 19.26 26.97 11.60
CA ASP A 1072 17.91 26.41 11.72
C ASP A 1072 17.94 25.01 12.37
N LEU A 1073 18.94 24.17 12.06
CA LEU A 1073 19.13 22.85 12.66
C LEU A 1073 19.52 22.93 14.15
N ILE A 1074 20.48 23.80 14.49
CA ILE A 1074 20.88 24.07 15.87
C ILE A 1074 19.66 24.54 16.66
N PHE A 1075 18.91 25.51 16.12
CA PHE A 1075 17.75 26.08 16.80
C PHE A 1075 16.70 25.01 17.15
N GLN A 1076 16.40 24.14 16.18
CA GLN A 1076 15.51 22.99 16.41
C GLN A 1076 16.08 21.99 17.41
N ALA A 1077 17.38 21.72 17.37
CA ALA A 1077 18.04 20.79 18.30
C ALA A 1077 18.02 21.32 19.74
N VAL A 1078 18.47 22.55 19.99
CA VAL A 1078 18.51 23.14 21.33
C VAL A 1078 17.13 23.14 21.97
N THR A 1079 16.11 23.58 21.25
CA THR A 1079 14.71 23.56 21.71
C THR A 1079 14.27 22.13 22.11
N TYR A 1080 14.58 21.15 21.27
CA TYR A 1080 14.26 19.75 21.55
C TYR A 1080 14.99 19.21 22.81
N PHE A 1081 16.27 19.51 22.97
CA PHE A 1081 17.07 19.04 24.11
C PHE A 1081 16.72 19.75 25.42
N ILE A 1082 16.41 21.06 25.41
CA ILE A 1082 15.86 21.77 26.57
C ILE A 1082 14.55 21.11 27.02
N TRP A 1083 13.63 20.89 26.08
CA TRP A 1083 12.36 20.23 26.38
C TRP A 1083 12.56 18.81 26.91
N ARG A 1084 13.53 18.08 26.36
CA ARG A 1084 13.87 16.71 26.81
C ARG A 1084 14.45 16.72 28.21
N GLU A 1085 15.38 17.62 28.54
CA GLU A 1085 15.99 17.73 29.86
C GLU A 1085 14.97 18.12 30.92
N ARG A 1086 14.11 19.10 30.64
CA ARG A 1086 13.02 19.49 31.54
C ARG A 1086 12.12 18.30 31.88
N ASN A 1087 11.70 17.52 30.88
CA ASN A 1087 10.90 16.30 31.12
C ASN A 1087 11.72 15.18 31.75
N GLY A 1088 13.03 15.12 31.47
CA GLY A 1088 13.98 14.25 32.13
C GLY A 1088 13.93 14.48 33.63
N ARG A 1089 14.14 15.71 34.10
CA ARG A 1089 14.07 16.05 35.53
C ARG A 1089 12.70 15.79 36.17
N LEU A 1090 11.62 15.89 35.40
CA LEU A 1090 10.26 15.61 35.89
C LEU A 1090 9.99 14.10 36.06
N HIS A 1091 10.55 13.25 35.18
CA HIS A 1091 10.19 11.83 35.10
C HIS A 1091 11.34 10.85 35.41
N GLN A 1092 12.58 11.34 35.49
CA GLN A 1092 13.83 10.58 35.68
C GLN A 1092 14.75 11.33 36.65
N SER A 1093 15.58 10.61 37.41
CA SER A 1093 16.35 11.19 38.52
C SER A 1093 17.76 11.75 38.23
N PRO A 1094 18.49 11.45 37.13
CA PRO A 1094 19.74 12.17 36.86
C PRO A 1094 19.49 13.43 36.03
N SER A 1095 19.83 14.61 36.58
CA SER A 1095 19.89 15.87 35.84
C SER A 1095 21.21 16.00 35.08
N LYS A 1096 21.18 16.51 33.85
CA LYS A 1096 22.40 16.76 33.06
C LYS A 1096 22.89 18.19 33.23
N THR A 1097 24.21 18.37 33.23
CA THR A 1097 24.83 19.70 33.17
C THR A 1097 24.66 20.29 31.76
N PRO A 1098 24.67 21.64 31.62
CA PRO A 1098 24.61 22.29 30.31
C PRO A 1098 25.71 21.78 29.36
N ASP A 1099 26.94 21.63 29.83
CA ASP A 1099 28.10 21.21 29.01
C ASP A 1099 27.90 19.83 28.36
N LEU A 1100 27.30 18.88 29.09
CA LEU A 1100 26.99 17.56 28.54
C LEU A 1100 25.97 17.65 27.41
N ILE A 1101 24.93 18.48 27.56
CA ILE A 1101 23.92 18.68 26.52
C ILE A 1101 24.51 19.42 25.31
N VAL A 1102 25.37 20.41 25.53
CA VAL A 1102 26.10 21.10 24.47
C VAL A 1102 26.89 20.09 23.64
N ASN A 1103 27.66 19.21 24.30
CA ASN A 1103 28.42 18.15 23.62
C ASN A 1103 27.51 17.18 22.83
N GLU A 1104 26.37 16.75 23.41
CA GLU A 1104 25.38 15.93 22.69
C GLU A 1104 24.83 16.61 21.43
N ILE A 1105 24.53 17.91 21.52
CA ILE A 1105 24.02 18.70 20.38
C ILE A 1105 25.10 18.86 19.32
N LEU A 1106 26.32 19.21 19.70
CA LEU A 1106 27.44 19.40 18.76
C LEU A 1106 27.78 18.10 18.02
N LEU A 1107 27.82 16.96 18.73
CA LEU A 1107 28.02 15.64 18.11
C LEU A 1107 26.90 15.29 17.12
N LEU A 1108 25.63 15.52 17.51
CA LEU A 1108 24.49 15.28 16.64
C LEU A 1108 24.54 16.16 15.39
N MET A 1109 24.87 17.45 15.54
CA MET A 1109 24.98 18.38 14.44
C MET A 1109 26.13 18.04 13.51
N ARG A 1110 27.31 17.69 14.05
CA ARG A 1110 28.45 17.24 13.25
C ARG A 1110 28.10 15.99 12.43
N ALA A 1111 27.47 14.99 13.04
CA ALA A 1111 27.02 13.80 12.32
C ALA A 1111 26.00 14.13 11.21
N LYS A 1112 25.05 15.04 11.50
CA LYS A 1112 24.03 15.48 10.55
C LYS A 1112 24.65 16.25 9.38
N VAL A 1113 25.51 17.22 9.65
CA VAL A 1113 26.22 18.06 8.66
C VAL A 1113 27.13 17.18 7.78
N ALA A 1114 27.85 16.22 8.37
CA ALA A 1114 28.65 15.25 7.62
C ALA A 1114 27.82 14.35 6.69
N ALA A 1115 26.59 13.99 7.10
CA ALA A 1115 25.67 13.27 6.24
C ALA A 1115 25.14 14.13 5.07
N LEU A 1116 24.98 15.45 5.27
CA LEU A 1116 24.57 16.37 4.21
C LEU A 1116 25.63 16.51 3.12
N ASP A 1117 26.90 16.54 3.49
CA ASP A 1117 27.99 16.56 2.50
C ASP A 1117 27.99 15.29 1.65
N ARG A 1118 27.90 14.11 2.27
CA ARG A 1118 27.84 12.82 1.55
C ARG A 1118 26.66 12.71 0.57
N LYS A 1119 25.53 13.35 0.89
CA LYS A 1119 24.34 13.36 0.03
C LYS A 1119 24.50 14.30 -1.17
N ASN A 1120 25.35 15.33 -1.05
CA ASN A 1120 25.56 16.35 -2.07
C ASN A 1120 26.80 16.12 -2.93
N THR A 1121 27.70 15.19 -2.57
CA THR A 1121 28.81 14.78 -3.43
C THR A 1121 28.29 13.89 -4.57
N PRO A 1122 28.47 14.25 -5.86
CA PRO A 1122 28.19 13.34 -6.96
C PRO A 1122 29.04 12.07 -6.81
N GLN A 1123 28.46 10.90 -7.07
CA GLN A 1123 29.18 9.62 -7.08
C GLN A 1123 30.19 9.50 -8.23
N SER A 1124 30.25 10.48 -9.13
CA SER A 1124 31.24 10.59 -10.19
C SER A 1124 32.47 11.32 -9.63
N ALA A 1125 33.49 10.57 -9.23
CA ALA A 1125 34.81 11.12 -8.96
C ALA A 1125 35.46 11.51 -10.30
N THR A 1126 35.07 12.66 -10.84
CA THR A 1126 35.78 13.31 -11.94
C THR A 1126 35.80 14.81 -11.68
N LEU A 1127 36.99 15.27 -11.26
CA LEU A 1127 37.52 16.64 -11.34
C LEU A 1127 36.49 17.77 -11.15
N ILE A 1128 36.29 18.22 -9.91
CA ILE A 1128 35.66 19.53 -9.64
C ILE A 1128 36.73 20.51 -9.16
N THR A 1129 37.25 21.29 -10.10
CA THR A 1129 37.66 22.67 -9.85
C THR A 1129 36.40 23.51 -9.70
N GLN A 1130 35.91 23.72 -8.47
CA GLN A 1130 35.11 24.89 -8.08
C GLN A 1130 34.90 24.97 -6.56
N THR A 1131 35.24 26.15 -6.04
CA THR A 1131 35.37 26.60 -4.65
C THR A 1131 34.03 26.78 -3.92
N SER A 1132 33.27 25.71 -3.69
CA SER A 1132 32.16 25.75 -2.73
C SER A 1132 32.54 25.06 -1.42
N ILE A 1133 32.62 25.82 -0.32
CA ILE A 1133 32.93 25.30 1.02
C ILE A 1133 31.83 24.29 1.41
N SER A 1134 32.20 23.07 1.84
CA SER A 1134 31.25 22.01 2.24
C SER A 1134 30.45 22.39 3.50
N PHE A 1135 29.35 21.70 3.81
CA PHE A 1135 28.60 21.94 5.06
C PHE A 1135 29.49 21.76 6.30
N LEU A 1136 30.38 20.76 6.31
CA LEU A 1136 31.41 20.58 7.33
C LEU A 1136 32.40 21.75 7.36
N GLY A 1137 32.81 22.24 6.19
CA GLY A 1137 33.67 23.42 6.10
C GLY A 1137 33.01 24.67 6.68
N THR A 1138 31.74 24.90 6.40
CA THR A 1138 30.95 26.00 7.00
C THR A 1138 30.77 25.80 8.51
N TRP A 1139 30.56 24.56 8.98
CA TRP A 1139 30.45 24.23 10.40
C TRP A 1139 31.72 24.58 11.19
N PHE A 1140 32.89 24.13 10.73
CA PHE A 1140 34.16 24.44 11.40
C PHE A 1140 34.57 25.90 11.26
N ARG A 1141 34.20 26.56 10.15
CA ARG A 1141 34.50 27.98 9.96
C ARG A 1141 33.72 28.89 10.92
N PHE A 1142 32.45 28.57 11.21
CA PHE A 1142 31.53 29.50 11.86
C PHE A 1142 30.93 29.02 13.17
N ILE A 1143 30.92 27.73 13.51
CA ILE A 1143 30.25 27.23 14.73
C ILE A 1143 31.27 26.63 15.71
N GLN A 1144 32.21 25.85 15.20
CA GLN A 1144 33.34 25.35 15.99
C GLN A 1144 34.65 25.74 15.30
N PRO A 1145 35.06 27.02 15.35
CA PRO A 1145 36.41 27.41 14.99
C PRO A 1145 37.37 26.83 16.03
N GLY A 1146 37.86 25.63 15.72
CA GLY A 1146 38.93 24.92 16.40
C GLY A 1146 40.04 24.65 15.41
#